data_AF-A0A2V6HKK1-F1
#
_entry.id   AF-A0A2V6HKK1-F1
#
_cell.length_a   1.000
_cell.length_b   1.000
_cell.length_c   1.000
_cell.angle_alpha   90.00
_cell.angle_beta   90.00
_cell.angle_gamma   90.00
#
_symmetry.space_group_name_H-M   'P 1'
#
loop_
_entity.id
_entity.type
_entity.pdbx_description
1 polymer ?
#
loop_
_entity_poly.entity_id
_entity_poly.type
_entity_poly.pdbx_seq_one_letter_code
_entity_poly.pdbx_strand_id
1 'polypeptide(L)'
;MADDDKTKFDIPWGTLLPLLAVLAGVVAQYKPLVSTRPTVPSEKTIPVVAAQDVDARLWQDPFSVAEKQKSVLDAQIDAGVVKKGAAESHSVCALVEFLRKRARQNPERVVVLAVMVDAGPYSEQAESRLRARPAVLEALSESGFVPLDGEHIGFVTADWPPADDPSGAPQIDRGLLLPWEECIAMRDLARVHPQHTRRLILLWLPAASFNPNPLRRIANIIDQLADDVRDKIDIKLIGPANSTGLQSMIRELLRLKSLRADVPETLKDISIISPLATASDDTLLFQPTPAGGGTDIRPASSGTTVQMFLKEAGLTFFRTVATDEVILKELIAELARRRVPVVQQTTPDGSPVPKLAHVVVLSEWDTPYGRSLSTIFAAQASGRSINEIIKQPHDWPEWVHPYRYLRGIDGQLPGDQAKESQRDQTQKTQLGQNTVAIEDTEGLNQSDYLRRLARQMKEDNARLQREEGSGIRAIGLLGQDIYDKLMILRALRPQFPNAVFFTNNYDAHFERRDDWGDTHNLIIASPFGSALPETYIEGMHIPPFRDTNQTSMYVGTLVATGRMTKEEADFLSWQPRIFEVSRHGAYDLSEPWYLAGKNLSVSNKTWFRDWLFAPGVIWLLVTGALALLAIVAWISVTIASPTLKGGGTTPQRLRRVFASTTFCLVCGVPLIVFLVAMFAQYKSADIAQYELGSPSDYLTKLGVIAHVAQEPLAFFSGISIWPSEMLRLIALMLAIHFMVKAGIDLRVNERELGQRFSLDPLPKKTPFRWHHVGLGLEQWRMTRSDKSGTEPEFSAQEAWHAYLCRNKFWPRFIRIGVLFTLYFLFSFIVLRLFPPPLPPARGEFAFQFDKVVIIATAIGMMILSFYVVDAIQLNSNFIRMFARVVTKWGAVVEKSWRSPPLSEEELSAYNEIFFVADRTQVVARLIWYPLVVLTLMIVARLSFFDNWTWSPGLLAIYGINACWAVGSAILLRRAAEQLRDATLSNLQLSRIRGRAIEAKRATFDELIAEIRGLKKGAFAPLSEQPFIRAVLFPGAGLG
;
A
#
# COMPACT_ATOMS: atom_id res chain seq x y z
N MET A 1 -54.29 16.28 20.40
CA MET A 1 -52.98 16.18 21.08
C MET A 1 -52.51 14.73 21.05
N ALA A 2 -52.00 14.26 19.92
CA ALA A 2 -51.42 12.93 19.77
C ALA A 2 -50.60 12.92 18.47
N ASP A 3 -49.64 13.83 18.37
CA ASP A 3 -48.73 13.89 17.23
C ASP A 3 -47.36 14.33 17.76
N ASP A 4 -46.64 13.40 18.39
CA ASP A 4 -45.19 13.56 18.57
C ASP A 4 -44.40 12.29 18.95
N ASP A 5 -45.04 11.13 19.14
CA ASP A 5 -44.34 9.91 19.56
C ASP A 5 -43.73 9.10 18.38
N LYS A 6 -43.19 9.81 17.37
CA LYS A 6 -42.30 9.18 16.39
C LYS A 6 -40.95 8.95 17.07
N THR A 7 -40.76 7.77 17.67
CA THR A 7 -39.43 7.29 18.07
C THR A 7 -38.52 7.25 16.83
N LYS A 8 -37.79 8.35 16.64
CA LYS A 8 -36.81 8.55 15.56
C LYS A 8 -35.66 7.57 15.77
N PHE A 9 -35.20 7.03 14.66
CA PHE A 9 -34.04 6.17 14.61
C PHE A 9 -32.81 7.08 14.69
N ASP A 10 -32.26 7.26 15.89
CA ASP A 10 -31.02 8.04 16.10
C ASP A 10 -29.81 7.23 15.61
N ILE A 11 -29.61 7.18 14.29
CA ILE A 11 -28.25 7.09 13.75
C ILE A 11 -27.68 8.50 13.83
N PRO A 12 -26.46 8.69 14.36
CA PRO A 12 -25.83 9.99 14.41
C PRO A 12 -25.33 10.37 13.00
N TRP A 13 -26.25 10.69 12.08
CA TRP A 13 -25.89 11.22 10.76
C TRP A 13 -25.08 12.50 10.88
N GLY A 14 -25.29 13.27 11.96
CA GLY A 14 -24.47 14.41 12.34
C GLY A 14 -23.00 14.07 12.62
N THR A 15 -22.63 12.80 12.83
CA THR A 15 -21.22 12.36 12.94
C THR A 15 -20.72 11.65 11.69
N LEU A 16 -21.58 10.93 10.95
CA LEU A 16 -21.19 10.20 9.73
C LEU A 16 -20.94 11.11 8.52
N LEU A 17 -21.77 12.14 8.31
CA LEU A 17 -21.63 13.06 7.18
C LEU A 17 -20.36 13.93 7.25
N PRO A 18 -19.99 14.50 8.40
CA PRO A 18 -18.69 15.20 8.52
C PRO A 18 -17.51 14.26 8.32
N LEU A 19 -17.60 13.00 8.74
CA LEU A 19 -16.52 12.02 8.58
C LEU A 19 -16.30 11.67 7.11
N LEU A 20 -17.38 11.51 6.33
CA LEU A 20 -17.33 11.38 4.87
C LEU A 20 -16.86 12.66 4.17
N ALA A 21 -17.26 13.84 4.65
CA ALA A 21 -16.82 15.12 4.11
C ALA A 21 -15.34 15.41 4.42
N VAL A 22 -14.84 14.99 5.60
CA VAL A 22 -13.42 15.04 5.96
C VAL A 22 -12.63 14.04 5.12
N LEU A 23 -13.13 12.82 4.92
CA LEU A 23 -12.54 11.85 3.99
C LEU A 23 -12.47 12.41 2.55
N ALA A 24 -13.52 13.07 2.08
CA ALA A 24 -13.55 13.71 0.77
C ALA A 24 -12.60 14.93 0.70
N GLY A 25 -12.55 15.75 1.76
CA GLY A 25 -11.66 16.92 1.86
C GLY A 25 -10.18 16.55 1.92
N VAL A 26 -9.83 15.47 2.62
CA VAL A 26 -8.47 14.90 2.67
C VAL A 26 -8.06 14.34 1.31
N VAL A 27 -9.02 13.81 0.53
CA VAL A 27 -8.76 13.40 -0.86
C VAL A 27 -8.58 14.60 -1.80
N ALA A 28 -9.19 15.76 -1.52
CA ALA A 28 -9.22 16.90 -2.43
C ALA A 28 -8.06 17.91 -2.30
N GLN A 29 -7.24 17.88 -1.25
CA GLN A 29 -6.25 18.93 -1.00
C GLN A 29 -4.83 18.53 -1.40
N TYR A 30 -4.43 18.71 -2.67
CA TYR A 30 -3.05 19.10 -3.04
C TYR A 30 -3.10 19.73 -4.44
N LYS A 31 -2.71 21.01 -4.57
CA LYS A 31 -2.50 21.65 -5.87
C LYS A 31 -1.04 21.42 -6.29
N PRO A 32 -0.76 21.01 -7.54
CA PRO A 32 0.62 20.91 -8.01
C PRO A 32 1.30 22.28 -7.93
N LEU A 33 2.58 22.29 -7.59
CA LEU A 33 3.40 23.51 -7.60
C LEU A 33 3.77 23.83 -9.05
N VAL A 34 2.92 24.61 -9.73
CA VAL A 34 3.22 25.11 -11.07
C VAL A 34 4.00 26.42 -10.94
N SER A 35 5.12 26.53 -11.66
CA SER A 35 5.92 27.76 -11.70
C SER A 35 5.07 28.91 -12.23
N THR A 36 4.96 30.00 -11.47
CA THR A 36 4.32 31.26 -11.88
C THR A 36 5.32 32.28 -12.43
N ARG A 37 6.59 31.87 -12.62
CA ARG A 37 7.64 32.76 -13.10
C ARG A 37 7.33 33.19 -14.54
N PRO A 38 7.36 34.50 -14.87
CA PRO A 38 7.20 34.95 -16.25
C PRO A 38 8.34 34.39 -17.13
N THR A 39 8.03 34.09 -18.38
CA THR A 39 9.02 33.64 -19.36
C THR A 39 10.03 34.76 -19.61
N VAL A 40 11.31 34.50 -19.35
CA VAL A 40 12.38 35.45 -19.65
C VAL A 40 12.71 35.34 -21.14
N PRO A 41 12.69 36.45 -21.91
CA PRO A 41 13.14 36.44 -23.30
C PRO A 41 14.58 35.93 -23.38
N SER A 42 14.92 35.20 -24.43
CA SER A 42 16.28 34.76 -24.73
C SER A 42 17.16 35.97 -25.10
N GLU A 43 17.53 36.80 -24.13
CA GLU A 43 18.51 37.85 -24.31
C GLU A 43 19.91 37.24 -24.47
N LYS A 44 20.73 37.84 -25.34
CA LYS A 44 22.11 37.42 -25.57
C LYS A 44 22.87 37.56 -24.26
N THR A 45 23.43 36.45 -23.77
CA THR A 45 24.30 36.44 -22.60
C THR A 45 25.51 37.35 -22.83
N ILE A 46 25.86 38.11 -21.80
CA ILE A 46 27.02 39.00 -21.82
C ILE A 46 28.27 38.11 -21.70
N PRO A 47 29.24 38.18 -22.62
CA PRO A 47 30.41 37.32 -22.56
C PRO A 47 31.24 37.62 -21.31
N VAL A 48 31.44 36.62 -20.45
CA VAL A 48 32.28 36.70 -19.25
C VAL A 48 33.69 36.23 -19.60
N VAL A 49 34.70 37.08 -19.36
CA VAL A 49 36.11 36.73 -19.56
C VAL A 49 36.65 36.15 -18.25
N ALA A 50 36.38 34.86 -18.00
CA ALA A 50 36.85 34.11 -16.84
C ALA A 50 37.32 32.70 -17.26
N ALA A 51 37.98 31.97 -16.36
CA ALA A 51 38.35 30.57 -16.62
C ALA A 51 37.13 29.63 -16.58
N GLN A 52 36.09 30.02 -15.83
CA GLN A 52 34.77 29.43 -15.84
C GLN A 52 33.83 30.43 -16.52
N ASP A 53 33.53 30.22 -17.80
CA ASP A 53 32.88 31.20 -18.69
C ASP A 53 31.55 30.70 -19.28
N VAL A 54 31.07 29.53 -18.85
CA VAL A 54 29.83 28.94 -19.36
C VAL A 54 28.70 29.07 -18.35
N ASP A 55 27.65 29.79 -18.71
CA ASP A 55 26.45 29.99 -17.88
C ASP A 55 25.80 28.65 -17.48
N ALA A 56 25.86 28.31 -16.20
CA ALA A 56 25.35 27.07 -15.64
C ALA A 56 24.96 27.25 -14.16
N ARG A 57 23.66 27.09 -13.87
CA ARG A 57 23.20 26.94 -12.48
C ARG A 57 23.72 25.61 -11.91
N LEU A 58 23.95 25.56 -10.61
CA LEU A 58 24.51 24.40 -9.90
C LEU A 58 23.68 23.10 -10.06
N TRP A 59 22.40 23.19 -10.41
CA TRP A 59 21.51 22.03 -10.61
C TRP A 59 21.43 21.56 -12.07
N GLN A 60 22.01 22.28 -13.04
CA GLN A 60 21.98 21.89 -14.45
C GLN A 60 23.02 20.81 -14.76
N ASP A 61 22.74 19.99 -15.78
CA ASP A 61 23.65 18.95 -16.25
C ASP A 61 24.93 19.57 -16.84
N PRO A 62 26.11 19.29 -16.25
CA PRO A 62 27.36 19.91 -16.65
C PRO A 62 27.78 19.55 -18.08
N PHE A 63 27.40 18.38 -18.59
CA PHE A 63 27.71 17.97 -19.96
C PHE A 63 26.82 18.67 -20.98
N SER A 64 25.50 18.71 -20.74
CA SER A 64 24.57 19.37 -21.67
C SER A 64 24.92 20.85 -21.93
N VAL A 65 25.35 21.54 -20.87
CA VAL A 65 25.71 22.97 -20.95
C VAL A 65 27.05 23.13 -21.66
N ALA A 66 28.05 22.33 -21.31
CA ALA A 66 29.37 22.37 -21.95
C ALA A 66 29.31 21.96 -23.43
N GLU A 67 28.50 20.96 -23.80
CA GLU A 67 28.34 20.51 -25.18
C GLU A 67 27.63 21.56 -26.04
N LYS A 68 26.60 22.21 -25.49
CA LYS A 68 25.95 23.35 -26.15
C LYS A 68 26.95 24.48 -26.40
N GLN A 69 27.77 24.83 -25.42
CA GLN A 69 28.77 25.90 -25.60
C GLN A 69 29.89 25.48 -26.58
N LYS A 70 30.36 24.23 -26.51
CA LYS A 70 31.31 23.66 -27.47
C LYS A 70 30.78 23.75 -28.89
N SER A 71 29.54 23.33 -29.14
CA SER A 71 28.94 23.37 -30.49
C SER A 71 28.80 24.81 -31.03
N VAL A 72 28.47 25.77 -30.17
CA VAL A 72 28.43 27.20 -30.53
C VAL A 72 29.82 27.72 -30.89
N LEU A 73 30.84 27.38 -30.10
CA LEU A 73 32.22 27.76 -30.36
C LEU A 73 32.73 27.15 -31.67
N ASP A 74 32.47 25.86 -31.89
CA ASP A 74 32.87 25.15 -33.11
C ASP A 74 32.20 25.76 -34.34
N ALA A 75 30.90 26.06 -34.27
CA ALA A 75 30.18 26.75 -35.35
C ALA A 75 30.73 28.16 -35.63
N GLN A 76 31.19 28.89 -34.61
CA GLN A 76 31.81 30.21 -34.78
C GLN A 76 33.21 30.13 -35.38
N ILE A 77 33.98 29.10 -35.04
CA ILE A 77 35.30 28.82 -35.62
C ILE A 77 35.13 28.44 -37.10
N ASP A 78 34.19 27.56 -37.41
CA ASP A 78 33.89 27.12 -38.78
C ASP A 78 33.36 28.27 -39.64
N ALA A 79 32.57 29.18 -39.05
CA ALA A 79 32.09 30.40 -39.71
C ALA A 79 33.17 31.51 -39.81
N GLY A 80 34.37 31.31 -39.25
CA GLY A 80 35.46 32.30 -39.25
C GLY A 80 35.19 33.55 -38.41
N VAL A 81 34.17 33.53 -37.55
CA VAL A 81 33.78 34.64 -36.65
C VAL A 81 34.79 34.78 -35.52
N VAL A 82 35.38 33.67 -35.08
CA VAL A 82 36.35 33.60 -33.99
C VAL A 82 37.63 32.92 -34.50
N LYS A 83 38.81 33.41 -34.09
CA LYS A 83 40.10 32.79 -34.46
C LYS A 83 40.23 31.41 -33.80
N LYS A 84 40.88 30.45 -34.49
CA LYS A 84 41.17 29.12 -33.93
C LYS A 84 41.83 29.15 -32.53
N GLY A 85 42.64 30.16 -32.24
CA GLY A 85 43.26 30.36 -30.92
C GLY A 85 42.28 30.54 -29.75
N ALA A 86 41.00 30.87 -29.99
CA ALA A 86 40.00 30.91 -28.92
C ALA A 86 39.62 29.51 -28.40
N ALA A 87 39.89 28.44 -29.15
CA ALA A 87 39.73 27.08 -28.65
C ALA A 87 40.88 26.69 -27.70
N GLU A 88 42.02 27.41 -27.72
CA GLU A 88 43.17 27.10 -26.86
C GLU A 88 42.85 27.31 -25.37
N SER A 89 41.98 28.25 -25.02
CA SER A 89 41.50 28.44 -23.63
C SER A 89 40.64 27.29 -23.12
N HIS A 90 40.06 26.50 -24.02
CA HIS A 90 39.30 25.28 -23.74
C HIS A 90 40.08 24.01 -24.11
N SER A 91 41.40 24.08 -24.20
CA SER A 91 42.24 22.88 -24.33
C SER A 91 42.57 22.31 -22.95
N VAL A 92 42.81 20.99 -22.85
CA VAL A 92 43.30 20.40 -21.58
C VAL A 92 44.58 21.08 -21.11
N CYS A 93 45.45 21.53 -22.01
CA CYS A 93 46.65 22.31 -21.67
C CYS A 93 46.34 23.57 -20.84
N ALA A 94 45.22 24.27 -21.12
CA ALA A 94 44.81 25.44 -20.34
C ALA A 94 44.45 25.06 -18.89
N LEU A 95 43.78 23.91 -18.68
CA LEU A 95 43.50 23.41 -17.34
C LEU A 95 44.78 22.99 -16.61
N VAL A 96 45.76 22.40 -17.31
CA VAL A 96 47.08 22.06 -16.76
C VAL A 96 47.80 23.32 -16.27
N GLU A 97 47.86 24.37 -17.10
CA GLU A 97 48.46 25.64 -16.72
C GLU A 97 47.75 26.29 -15.53
N PHE A 98 46.42 26.20 -15.49
CA PHE A 98 45.63 26.67 -14.37
C PHE A 98 45.96 25.90 -13.07
N LEU A 99 45.97 24.57 -13.11
CA LEU A 99 46.35 23.71 -11.98
C LEU A 99 47.77 24.01 -11.50
N ARG A 100 48.73 24.13 -12.42
CA ARG A 100 50.12 24.48 -12.13
C ARG A 100 50.22 25.83 -11.44
N LYS A 101 49.47 26.84 -11.90
CA LYS A 101 49.40 28.15 -11.26
C LYS A 101 48.87 28.03 -9.83
N ARG A 102 47.78 27.29 -9.60
CA ARG A 102 47.20 27.10 -8.25
C ARG A 102 48.13 26.33 -7.31
N ALA A 103 48.80 25.29 -7.80
CA ALA A 103 49.74 24.46 -7.04
C ALA A 103 51.04 25.21 -6.70
N ARG A 104 51.47 26.18 -7.51
CA ARG A 104 52.65 27.02 -7.22
C ARG A 104 52.34 28.20 -6.30
N GLN A 105 51.12 28.75 -6.37
CA GLN A 105 50.71 29.91 -5.58
C GLN A 105 50.34 29.57 -4.13
N ASN A 106 49.92 28.33 -3.85
CA ASN A 106 49.53 27.92 -2.51
C ASN A 106 50.60 27.01 -1.88
N PRO A 107 50.93 27.19 -0.59
CA PRO A 107 51.77 26.25 0.15
C PRO A 107 51.05 24.93 0.48
N GLU A 108 49.72 24.92 0.39
CA GLU A 108 48.84 23.78 0.67
C GLU A 108 48.53 22.96 -0.59
N ARG A 109 48.13 21.69 -0.43
CA ARG A 109 47.82 20.78 -1.55
C ARG A 109 46.54 21.18 -2.27
N VAL A 110 46.49 20.90 -3.57
CA VAL A 110 45.28 21.02 -4.40
C VAL A 110 44.68 19.63 -4.55
N VAL A 111 43.37 19.49 -4.30
CA VAL A 111 42.67 18.22 -4.55
C VAL A 111 41.99 18.27 -5.91
N VAL A 112 42.20 17.28 -6.76
CA VAL A 112 41.42 17.07 -7.99
C VAL A 112 40.47 15.91 -7.74
N LEU A 113 39.18 16.21 -7.70
CA LEU A 113 38.11 15.23 -7.55
C LEU A 113 37.53 14.91 -8.93
N ALA A 114 37.94 13.78 -9.50
CA ALA A 114 37.42 13.31 -10.77
C ALA A 114 36.15 12.47 -10.54
N VAL A 115 35.02 12.84 -11.15
CA VAL A 115 33.73 12.18 -10.96
C VAL A 115 33.24 11.62 -12.28
N MET A 116 33.13 10.29 -12.37
CA MET A 116 32.60 9.60 -13.54
C MET A 116 31.07 9.56 -13.50
N VAL A 117 30.43 10.03 -14.56
CA VAL A 117 28.98 9.94 -14.76
C VAL A 117 28.66 9.36 -16.14
N ASP A 118 27.45 8.84 -16.29
CA ASP A 118 26.99 8.33 -17.59
C ASP A 118 26.58 9.49 -18.50
N ALA A 119 27.40 9.77 -19.52
CA ALA A 119 27.22 10.87 -20.46
C ALA A 119 26.45 10.47 -21.72
N GLY A 120 25.68 9.37 -21.67
CA GLY A 120 24.85 8.97 -22.81
C GLY A 120 23.64 9.89 -23.04
N PRO A 121 23.00 9.75 -24.21
CA PRO A 121 22.04 10.73 -24.73
C PRO A 121 20.59 10.49 -24.27
N TYR A 122 20.31 9.39 -23.57
CA TYR A 122 18.94 9.02 -23.18
C TYR A 122 18.46 9.76 -21.92
N SER A 123 17.14 9.84 -21.71
CA SER A 123 16.51 10.71 -20.72
C SER A 123 16.87 10.35 -19.27
N GLU A 124 16.99 9.05 -18.98
CA GLU A 124 17.39 8.52 -17.69
C GLU A 124 18.87 8.78 -17.37
N GLN A 125 19.74 8.82 -18.39
CA GLN A 125 21.14 9.21 -18.23
C GLN A 125 21.26 10.72 -17.99
N ALA A 126 20.47 11.53 -18.70
CA ALA A 126 20.40 12.98 -18.47
C ALA A 126 19.89 13.31 -17.06
N GLU A 127 18.82 12.65 -16.61
CA GLU A 127 18.30 12.81 -15.24
C GLU A 127 19.30 12.33 -14.18
N SER A 128 20.03 11.24 -14.43
CA SER A 128 21.11 10.78 -13.55
C SER A 128 22.20 11.85 -13.36
N ARG A 129 22.61 12.55 -14.44
CA ARG A 129 23.58 13.66 -14.35
C ARG A 129 23.02 14.88 -13.61
N LEU A 130 21.75 15.22 -13.84
CA LEU A 130 21.05 16.30 -13.12
C LEU A 130 20.98 16.04 -11.61
N ARG A 131 20.91 14.77 -11.18
CA ARG A 131 20.90 14.38 -9.77
C ARG A 131 22.30 14.25 -9.16
N ALA A 132 23.26 13.75 -9.93
CA ALA A 132 24.63 13.53 -9.48
C ALA A 132 25.34 14.83 -9.09
N ARG A 133 25.22 15.89 -9.90
CA ARG A 133 25.91 17.17 -9.63
C ARG A 133 25.51 17.80 -8.30
N PRO A 134 24.23 18.00 -7.98
CA PRO A 134 23.82 18.46 -6.64
C PRO A 134 24.32 17.57 -5.51
N ALA A 135 24.27 16.24 -5.64
CA ALA A 135 24.76 15.35 -4.57
C ALA A 135 26.25 15.54 -4.26
N VAL A 136 27.08 15.67 -5.30
CA VAL A 136 28.51 15.92 -5.13
C VAL A 136 28.74 17.30 -4.50
N LEU A 137 28.05 18.34 -4.98
CA LEU A 137 28.20 19.69 -4.46
C LEU A 137 27.72 19.83 -3.00
N GLU A 138 26.62 19.20 -2.62
CA GLU A 138 26.14 19.16 -1.24
C GLU A 138 27.14 18.43 -0.34
N ALA A 139 27.70 17.30 -0.79
CA ALA A 139 28.75 16.60 -0.05
C ALA A 139 30.04 17.42 0.09
N LEU A 140 30.42 18.19 -0.94
CA LEU A 140 31.55 19.11 -0.87
C LEU A 140 31.30 20.23 0.14
N SER A 141 30.08 20.77 0.19
CA SER A 141 29.66 21.74 1.22
C SER A 141 29.86 21.18 2.63
N GLU A 142 29.43 19.95 2.87
CA GLU A 142 29.60 19.27 4.17
C GLU A 142 31.06 18.92 4.50
N SER A 143 31.91 18.79 3.48
CA SER A 143 33.37 18.64 3.62
C SER A 143 34.12 19.96 3.70
N GLY A 144 33.41 21.10 3.80
CA GLY A 144 34.03 22.41 4.00
C GLY A 144 34.33 23.19 2.73
N PHE A 145 33.78 22.82 1.57
CA PHE A 145 34.06 23.46 0.28
C PHE A 145 32.80 24.06 -0.36
N VAL A 146 32.94 25.25 -0.95
CA VAL A 146 31.86 25.89 -1.70
C VAL A 146 32.32 26.21 -3.13
N PRO A 147 31.44 26.12 -4.15
CA PRO A 147 31.76 26.59 -5.49
C PRO A 147 32.23 28.04 -5.48
N LEU A 148 33.33 28.33 -6.18
CA LEU A 148 33.83 29.70 -6.32
C LEU A 148 32.88 30.55 -7.17
N ASP A 149 32.33 29.94 -8.22
CA ASP A 149 31.35 30.52 -9.11
C ASP A 149 30.06 29.66 -9.08
N GLY A 150 28.94 30.29 -8.72
CA GLY A 150 27.63 29.63 -8.65
C GLY A 150 26.77 29.79 -9.90
N GLU A 151 27.26 30.54 -10.88
CA GLU A 151 26.55 30.87 -12.12
C GLU A 151 27.29 30.38 -13.38
N HIS A 152 28.57 30.01 -13.27
CA HIS A 152 29.36 29.52 -14.40
C HIS A 152 30.16 28.23 -14.10
N ILE A 153 30.40 27.45 -15.16
CA ILE A 153 31.33 26.32 -15.17
C ILE A 153 32.41 26.51 -16.24
N GLY A 154 33.54 25.83 -16.10
CA GLY A 154 34.54 25.71 -17.14
C GLY A 154 34.39 24.41 -17.92
N PHE A 155 34.93 24.36 -19.13
CA PHE A 155 35.13 23.09 -19.84
C PHE A 155 36.45 23.10 -20.60
N VAL A 156 37.02 21.91 -20.76
CA VAL A 156 38.18 21.68 -21.63
C VAL A 156 37.95 20.49 -22.54
N THR A 157 38.72 20.46 -23.63
CA THR A 157 38.70 19.42 -24.65
C THR A 157 40.08 18.84 -24.90
N ALA A 158 40.14 17.54 -25.19
CA ALA A 158 41.36 16.82 -25.55
C ALA A 158 41.13 15.89 -26.74
N ASP A 159 42.21 15.64 -27.48
CA ASP A 159 42.23 14.69 -28.58
C ASP A 159 42.11 13.28 -28.04
N TRP A 160 41.11 12.53 -28.51
CA TRP A 160 40.69 11.30 -27.83
C TRP A 160 40.21 10.21 -28.79
N PRO A 161 40.52 8.93 -28.56
CA PRO A 161 41.36 8.38 -27.48
C PRO A 161 42.85 8.76 -27.64
N PRO A 162 43.70 8.51 -26.62
CA PRO A 162 45.13 8.77 -26.71
C PRO A 162 45.78 8.08 -27.92
N ALA A 163 46.81 8.68 -28.50
CA ALA A 163 47.47 8.15 -29.71
C ALA A 163 48.09 6.75 -29.50
N ASP A 164 48.42 6.41 -28.25
CA ASP A 164 48.94 5.12 -27.79
C ASP A 164 47.85 4.14 -27.33
N ASP A 165 46.57 4.41 -27.61
CA ASP A 165 45.47 3.55 -27.14
C ASP A 165 45.51 2.14 -27.76
N PRO A 166 45.42 1.07 -26.95
CA PRO A 166 45.49 -0.30 -27.43
C PRO A 166 44.31 -0.73 -28.31
N SER A 167 43.21 0.01 -28.32
CA SER A 167 42.01 -0.35 -29.08
C SER A 167 42.18 -0.10 -30.59
N GLY A 168 43.22 0.63 -31.00
CA GLY A 168 43.43 1.02 -32.40
C GLY A 168 42.36 1.94 -32.97
N ALA A 169 41.58 2.62 -32.11
CA ALA A 169 40.57 3.55 -32.54
C ALA A 169 41.23 4.87 -33.00
N PRO A 170 40.75 5.50 -34.09
CA PRO A 170 41.32 6.74 -34.57
C PRO A 170 41.12 7.86 -33.56
N GLN A 171 42.17 8.65 -33.32
CA GLN A 171 42.11 9.82 -32.45
C GLN A 171 41.22 10.90 -33.09
N ILE A 172 40.27 11.42 -32.32
CA ILE A 172 39.33 12.47 -32.73
C ILE A 172 39.79 13.79 -32.09
N ASP A 173 40.00 14.82 -32.92
CA ASP A 173 40.32 16.18 -32.50
C ASP A 173 39.23 16.70 -31.54
N ARG A 174 39.65 17.15 -30.34
CA ARG A 174 38.74 17.60 -29.26
C ARG A 174 37.61 16.60 -28.94
N GLY A 175 37.90 15.30 -29.10
CA GLY A 175 36.95 14.20 -28.92
C GLY A 175 36.51 13.97 -27.47
N LEU A 176 37.33 14.32 -26.49
CA LEU A 176 36.97 14.27 -25.06
C LEU A 176 36.53 15.65 -24.59
N LEU A 177 35.36 15.74 -23.96
CA LEU A 177 34.84 16.94 -23.31
C LEU A 177 34.85 16.74 -21.79
N LEU A 178 35.48 17.66 -21.06
CA LEU A 178 35.63 17.62 -19.61
C LEU A 178 35.14 18.94 -18.99
N PRO A 179 33.89 18.99 -18.48
CA PRO A 179 33.43 20.07 -17.64
C PRO A 179 34.18 20.09 -16.30
N TRP A 180 34.46 21.27 -15.75
CA TRP A 180 35.16 21.41 -14.48
C TRP A 180 34.72 22.64 -13.67
N GLU A 181 34.86 22.56 -12.35
CA GLU A 181 34.44 23.58 -11.39
C GLU A 181 35.51 23.81 -10.30
N GLU A 182 35.82 25.06 -9.96
CA GLU A 182 36.70 25.38 -8.82
C GLU A 182 35.87 25.55 -7.54
N CYS A 183 36.26 24.82 -6.49
CA CYS A 183 35.72 24.95 -5.14
C CYS A 183 36.78 25.49 -4.18
N ILE A 184 36.36 26.34 -3.26
CA ILE A 184 37.22 26.94 -2.24
C ILE A 184 36.83 26.49 -0.84
N ALA A 185 37.83 26.30 0.02
CA ALA A 185 37.62 26.00 1.42
C ALA A 185 36.89 27.15 2.13
N MET A 186 35.94 26.80 3.01
CA MET A 186 35.27 27.74 3.90
C MET A 186 36.25 28.37 4.90
N ARG A 187 35.84 29.46 5.53
CA ARG A 187 36.68 30.20 6.49
C ARG A 187 37.05 29.37 7.73
N ASP A 188 36.15 28.48 8.16
CA ASP A 188 36.38 27.57 9.27
C ASP A 188 37.17 26.35 8.80
N LEU A 189 38.51 26.48 8.75
CA LEU A 189 39.41 25.44 8.27
C LEU A 189 39.36 24.15 9.11
N ALA A 190 38.84 24.19 10.34
CA ALA A 190 38.67 23.00 11.17
C ALA A 190 37.60 22.03 10.61
N ARG A 191 36.67 22.54 9.79
CA ARG A 191 35.63 21.75 9.13
C ARG A 191 36.03 21.25 7.74
N VAL A 192 37.23 21.57 7.27
CA VAL A 192 37.67 21.27 5.90
C VAL A 192 38.32 19.90 5.84
N HIS A 193 37.80 19.02 4.98
CA HIS A 193 38.29 17.67 4.75
C HIS A 193 38.55 17.45 3.26
N PRO A 194 39.77 17.11 2.81
CA PRO A 194 40.95 16.79 3.62
C PRO A 194 41.58 18.01 4.30
N GLN A 195 42.18 17.81 5.47
CA GLN A 195 42.90 18.87 6.17
C GLN A 195 44.03 19.45 5.31
N HIS A 196 44.35 20.73 5.49
CA HIS A 196 45.39 21.46 4.73
C HIS A 196 45.12 21.51 3.22
N THR A 197 43.85 21.60 2.83
CA THR A 197 43.39 21.80 1.45
C THR A 197 42.63 23.12 1.36
N ARG A 198 43.06 24.08 0.53
CA ARG A 198 42.30 25.32 0.28
C ARG A 198 41.49 25.34 -1.01
N ARG A 199 41.84 24.46 -1.94
CA ARG A 199 41.35 24.45 -3.31
C ARG A 199 41.07 23.03 -3.75
N LEU A 200 39.87 22.85 -4.29
CA LEU A 200 39.43 21.60 -4.86
C LEU A 200 38.94 21.86 -6.28
N ILE A 201 39.42 21.08 -7.24
CA ILE A 201 38.96 21.13 -8.63
C ILE A 201 38.09 19.90 -8.87
N LEU A 202 36.82 20.13 -9.16
CA LEU A 202 35.87 19.10 -9.52
C LEU A 202 35.92 18.90 -11.04
N LEU A 203 36.22 17.68 -11.48
CA LEU A 203 36.35 17.33 -12.90
C LEU A 203 35.34 16.26 -13.28
N TRP A 204 34.43 16.57 -14.20
CA TRP A 204 33.38 15.66 -14.65
C TRP A 204 33.89 14.80 -15.82
N LEU A 205 33.86 13.47 -15.65
CA LEU A 205 34.37 12.50 -16.62
C LEU A 205 33.22 11.74 -17.32
N PRO A 206 33.13 11.78 -18.66
CA PRO A 206 32.13 11.00 -19.40
C PRO A 206 32.53 9.53 -19.46
N ALA A 207 31.92 8.68 -18.64
CA ALA A 207 32.38 7.30 -18.44
C ALA A 207 32.45 6.45 -19.73
N ALA A 208 31.53 6.68 -20.67
CA ALA A 208 31.51 5.98 -21.96
C ALA A 208 32.81 6.19 -22.76
N SER A 209 33.39 7.40 -22.73
CA SER A 209 34.61 7.75 -23.45
C SER A 209 35.86 7.03 -22.91
N PHE A 210 35.82 6.50 -21.69
CA PHE A 210 36.93 5.74 -21.09
C PHE A 210 36.88 4.24 -21.42
N ASN A 211 35.76 3.72 -21.92
CA ASN A 211 35.67 2.31 -22.33
C ASN A 211 36.29 2.07 -23.72
N PRO A 212 36.90 0.90 -23.99
CA PRO A 212 36.92 -0.31 -23.15
C PRO A 212 38.13 -0.43 -22.20
N ASN A 213 39.08 0.51 -22.23
CA ASN A 213 40.32 0.49 -21.43
C ASN A 213 40.34 1.63 -20.39
N PRO A 214 39.43 1.62 -19.40
CA PRO A 214 39.26 2.76 -18.48
C PRO A 214 40.50 3.07 -17.66
N LEU A 215 41.26 2.08 -17.17
CA LEU A 215 42.41 2.31 -16.30
C LEU A 215 43.53 3.02 -17.06
N ARG A 216 43.93 2.52 -18.25
CA ARG A 216 44.94 3.19 -19.09
C ARG A 216 44.53 4.61 -19.50
N ARG A 217 43.26 4.81 -19.87
CA ARG A 217 42.75 6.13 -20.26
C ARG A 217 42.70 7.10 -19.07
N ILE A 218 42.35 6.62 -17.88
CA ILE A 218 42.42 7.40 -16.64
C ILE A 218 43.87 7.76 -16.31
N ALA A 219 44.81 6.82 -16.44
CA ALA A 219 46.22 7.11 -16.24
C ALA A 219 46.71 8.21 -17.20
N ASN A 220 46.39 8.09 -18.50
CA ASN A 220 46.79 9.06 -19.50
C ASN A 220 46.28 10.49 -19.21
N ILE A 221 44.99 10.66 -18.87
CA ILE A 221 44.47 12.00 -18.56
C ILE A 221 45.07 12.56 -17.26
N ILE A 222 45.38 11.70 -16.30
CA ILE A 222 46.00 12.11 -15.03
C ILE A 222 47.45 12.54 -15.22
N ASP A 223 48.19 11.81 -16.06
CA ASP A 223 49.56 12.14 -16.42
C ASP A 223 49.57 13.51 -17.11
N GLN A 224 48.65 13.76 -18.05
CA GLN A 224 48.50 15.08 -18.67
C GLN A 224 48.18 16.19 -17.65
N LEU A 225 47.32 15.92 -16.66
CA LEU A 225 46.85 16.93 -15.69
C LEU A 225 47.91 17.30 -14.62
N ALA A 226 48.80 16.39 -14.26
CA ALA A 226 49.62 16.52 -13.05
C ALA A 226 51.12 16.24 -13.21
N ASP A 227 51.64 15.99 -14.42
CA ASP A 227 53.02 15.51 -14.66
C ASP A 227 54.11 16.24 -13.83
N ASP A 228 54.18 17.58 -13.91
CA ASP A 228 55.24 18.37 -13.26
C ASP A 228 54.91 18.85 -11.84
N VAL A 229 53.71 18.57 -11.34
CA VAL A 229 53.19 19.08 -10.05
C VAL A 229 52.53 18.00 -9.19
N ARG A 230 52.77 16.72 -9.51
CA ARG A 230 52.15 15.56 -8.88
C ARG A 230 52.25 15.56 -7.35
N ASP A 231 53.40 15.95 -6.79
CA ASP A 231 53.63 15.99 -5.34
C ASP A 231 52.72 16.97 -4.57
N LYS A 232 52.13 17.94 -5.30
CA LYS A 232 51.25 18.99 -4.76
C LYS A 232 49.78 18.77 -5.09
N ILE A 233 49.45 17.79 -5.94
CA ILE A 233 48.10 17.49 -6.39
C ILE A 233 47.68 16.11 -5.87
N ASP A 234 46.64 16.07 -5.04
CA ASP A 234 46.00 14.82 -4.61
C ASP A 234 44.82 14.51 -5.54
N ILE A 235 44.84 13.37 -6.22
CA ILE A 235 43.79 12.98 -7.17
C ILE A 235 42.94 11.85 -6.59
N LYS A 236 41.62 12.06 -6.60
CA LYS A 236 40.64 11.09 -6.15
C LYS A 236 39.63 10.83 -7.24
N LEU A 237 39.29 9.56 -7.45
CA LEU A 237 38.34 9.14 -8.47
C LEU A 237 37.06 8.66 -7.79
N ILE A 238 35.94 9.30 -8.09
CA ILE A 238 34.60 8.78 -7.81
C ILE A 238 34.10 8.10 -9.08
N GLY A 239 34.05 6.79 -9.07
CA GLY A 239 33.69 5.96 -10.22
C GLY A 239 34.04 4.49 -10.00
N PRO A 240 33.69 3.62 -10.96
CA PRO A 240 33.07 3.92 -12.25
C PRO A 240 31.58 4.31 -12.14
N ALA A 241 31.03 4.88 -13.22
CA ALA A 241 29.65 5.38 -13.24
C ALA A 241 28.56 4.30 -13.13
N ASN A 242 28.90 3.03 -13.41
CA ASN A 242 27.99 1.89 -13.31
C ASN A 242 28.77 0.57 -13.25
N SER A 243 28.04 -0.53 -13.01
CA SER A 243 28.60 -1.89 -12.95
C SER A 243 29.27 -2.34 -14.25
N THR A 244 28.84 -1.84 -15.41
CA THR A 244 29.49 -2.13 -16.69
C THR A 244 30.88 -1.51 -16.77
N GLY A 245 31.05 -0.28 -16.30
CA GLY A 245 32.37 0.36 -16.19
C GLY A 245 33.31 -0.39 -15.25
N LEU A 246 32.81 -0.91 -14.12
CA LEU A 246 33.60 -1.74 -13.20
C LEU A 246 34.03 -3.05 -13.86
N GLN A 247 33.13 -3.67 -14.61
CA GLN A 247 33.44 -4.86 -15.39
C GLN A 247 34.53 -4.58 -16.45
N SER A 248 34.51 -3.41 -17.11
CA SER A 248 35.57 -3.01 -18.04
C SER A 248 36.94 -2.87 -17.35
N MET A 249 36.99 -2.23 -16.17
CA MET A 249 38.23 -2.13 -15.36
C MET A 249 38.79 -3.51 -15.00
N ILE A 250 37.93 -4.44 -14.57
CA ILE A 250 38.32 -5.81 -14.23
C ILE A 250 38.83 -6.56 -15.48
N ARG A 251 38.14 -6.44 -16.62
CA ARG A 251 38.55 -7.08 -17.88
C ARG A 251 39.89 -6.54 -18.39
N GLU A 252 40.12 -5.25 -18.26
CA GLU A 252 41.40 -4.63 -18.61
C GLU A 252 42.54 -5.20 -17.75
N LEU A 253 42.35 -5.32 -16.43
CA LEU A 253 43.34 -5.92 -15.53
C LEU A 253 43.61 -7.38 -15.85
N LEU A 254 42.59 -8.16 -16.17
CA LEU A 254 42.74 -9.54 -16.59
C LEU A 254 43.57 -9.65 -17.88
N ARG A 255 43.36 -8.74 -18.85
CA ARG A 255 44.18 -8.64 -20.06
C ARG A 255 45.62 -8.28 -19.72
N LEU A 256 45.85 -7.28 -18.86
CA LEU A 256 47.19 -6.90 -18.41
C LEU A 256 47.93 -8.05 -17.74
N LYS A 257 47.27 -8.77 -16.82
CA LYS A 257 47.81 -9.98 -16.19
C LYS A 257 48.17 -11.06 -17.23
N SER A 258 47.30 -11.28 -18.22
CA SER A 258 47.58 -12.26 -19.30
C SER A 258 48.79 -11.87 -20.16
N LEU A 259 49.02 -10.56 -20.34
CA LEU A 259 50.15 -10.00 -21.07
C LEU A 259 51.40 -9.80 -20.21
N ARG A 260 51.36 -10.14 -18.91
CA ARG A 260 52.41 -9.84 -17.91
C ARG A 260 52.82 -8.37 -17.90
N ALA A 261 51.86 -7.48 -18.15
CA ALA A 261 52.04 -6.04 -18.09
C ALA A 261 51.54 -5.52 -16.74
N ASP A 262 52.29 -4.61 -16.15
CA ASP A 262 51.90 -3.96 -14.90
C ASP A 262 50.84 -2.87 -15.13
N VAL A 263 50.09 -2.56 -14.08
CA VAL A 263 49.18 -1.41 -14.04
C VAL A 263 50.02 -0.13 -14.06
N PRO A 264 49.61 0.93 -14.79
CA PRO A 264 50.32 2.21 -14.78
C PRO A 264 50.59 2.68 -13.34
N GLU A 265 51.85 3.04 -13.05
CA GLU A 265 52.29 3.47 -11.71
C GLU A 265 51.46 4.63 -11.17
N THR A 266 51.01 5.53 -12.04
CA THR A 266 50.23 6.72 -11.68
C THR A 266 48.87 6.40 -11.06
N LEU A 267 48.36 5.17 -11.26
CA LEU A 267 47.12 4.70 -10.65
C LEU A 267 47.27 4.15 -9.23
N LYS A 268 48.49 3.77 -8.80
CA LYS A 268 48.70 3.17 -7.47
C LYS A 268 48.42 4.15 -6.32
N ASP A 269 48.66 5.43 -6.57
CA ASP A 269 48.43 6.52 -5.62
C ASP A 269 46.98 7.04 -5.59
N ILE A 270 46.10 6.51 -6.45
CA ILE A 270 44.73 7.01 -6.61
C ILE A 270 43.76 6.16 -5.78
N SER A 271 42.94 6.85 -4.98
CA SER A 271 41.80 6.23 -4.33
C SER A 271 40.58 6.24 -5.26
N ILE A 272 40.12 5.05 -5.63
CA ILE A 272 38.91 4.80 -6.42
C ILE A 272 37.74 4.50 -5.47
N ILE A 273 36.78 5.40 -5.39
CA ILE A 273 35.54 5.25 -4.62
C ILE A 273 34.40 4.94 -5.58
N SER A 274 33.74 3.80 -5.40
CA SER A 274 32.70 3.30 -6.30
C SER A 274 31.31 3.34 -5.63
N PRO A 275 30.56 4.45 -5.78
CA PRO A 275 29.22 4.57 -5.22
C PRO A 275 28.09 3.98 -6.09
N LEU A 276 28.33 3.71 -7.38
CA LEU A 276 27.23 3.35 -8.33
C LEU A 276 27.31 1.93 -8.89
N ALA A 277 28.41 1.20 -8.71
CA ALA A 277 28.54 -0.17 -9.19
C ALA A 277 28.03 -1.18 -8.15
N THR A 278 26.80 -1.66 -8.32
CA THR A 278 26.13 -2.58 -7.39
C THR A 278 26.24 -4.06 -7.78
N ALA A 279 26.75 -4.41 -8.96
CA ALA A 279 26.84 -5.81 -9.39
C ALA A 279 27.61 -6.67 -8.38
N SER A 280 27.16 -7.92 -8.17
CA SER A 280 27.80 -8.82 -7.22
C SER A 280 29.22 -9.18 -7.64
N ASP A 281 30.08 -9.44 -6.65
CA ASP A 281 31.49 -9.73 -6.88
C ASP A 281 31.67 -11.02 -7.70
N ASP A 282 30.88 -12.05 -7.41
CA ASP A 282 30.84 -13.30 -8.18
C ASP A 282 30.51 -13.06 -9.66
N THR A 283 29.53 -12.20 -9.95
CA THR A 283 29.14 -11.87 -11.33
C THR A 283 30.26 -11.13 -12.07
N LEU A 284 30.92 -10.19 -11.39
CA LEU A 284 31.97 -9.37 -11.98
C LEU A 284 33.27 -10.15 -12.23
N LEU A 285 33.59 -11.10 -11.36
CA LEU A 285 34.78 -11.94 -11.45
C LEU A 285 34.56 -13.21 -12.28
N PHE A 286 33.33 -13.51 -12.68
CA PHE A 286 33.02 -14.66 -13.53
C PHE A 286 33.71 -14.57 -14.90
N GLN A 287 34.47 -15.61 -15.23
CA GLN A 287 35.08 -15.80 -16.55
C GLN A 287 34.45 -17.02 -17.23
N PRO A 288 33.75 -16.85 -18.37
CA PRO A 288 33.31 -17.99 -19.14
C PRO A 288 34.53 -18.72 -19.73
N THR A 289 34.63 -20.03 -19.50
CA THR A 289 35.65 -20.86 -20.15
C THR A 289 35.46 -20.77 -21.67
N PRO A 290 36.48 -20.39 -22.46
CA PRO A 290 36.35 -20.36 -23.91
C PRO A 290 35.96 -21.74 -24.44
N ALA A 291 35.08 -21.80 -25.44
CA ALA A 291 34.62 -23.04 -26.08
C ALA A 291 35.70 -23.80 -26.88
N GLY A 292 36.98 -23.55 -26.62
CA GLY A 292 38.11 -24.22 -27.26
C GLY A 292 39.37 -24.07 -26.42
N GLY A 293 39.57 -24.99 -25.47
CA GLY A 293 40.86 -25.50 -24.96
C GLY A 293 42.03 -24.54 -24.69
N GLY A 294 41.80 -23.24 -24.48
CA GLY A 294 42.83 -22.24 -24.22
C GLY A 294 43.10 -22.06 -22.73
N THR A 295 44.38 -22.18 -22.36
CA THR A 295 45.02 -21.97 -21.04
C THR A 295 44.10 -21.56 -19.89
N ASP A 296 43.98 -22.45 -18.90
CA ASP A 296 43.35 -22.23 -17.59
C ASP A 296 43.92 -20.98 -16.90
N ILE A 297 43.29 -19.83 -17.12
CA ILE A 297 43.37 -18.73 -16.16
C ILE A 297 42.54 -19.21 -14.97
N ARG A 298 43.22 -19.49 -13.85
CA ARG A 298 42.57 -19.99 -12.62
C ARG A 298 41.35 -19.11 -12.30
N PRO A 299 40.13 -19.68 -12.18
CA PRO A 299 39.01 -18.92 -11.67
C PRO A 299 39.39 -18.32 -10.32
N ALA A 300 38.95 -17.10 -10.05
CA ALA A 300 39.15 -16.48 -8.74
C ALA A 300 38.68 -17.48 -7.65
N SER A 301 39.50 -17.65 -6.61
CA SER A 301 39.18 -18.53 -5.49
C SER A 301 37.82 -18.17 -4.90
N SER A 302 37.05 -19.18 -4.50
CA SER A 302 35.78 -18.98 -3.76
C SER A 302 36.04 -18.07 -2.55
N GLY A 303 35.36 -16.92 -2.47
CA GLY A 303 35.55 -15.92 -1.42
C GLY A 303 36.45 -14.72 -1.77
N THR A 304 36.93 -14.60 -3.01
CA THR A 304 37.70 -13.41 -3.46
C THR A 304 36.75 -12.26 -3.78
N THR A 305 36.86 -11.11 -3.10
CA THR A 305 36.06 -9.92 -3.43
C THR A 305 36.71 -9.08 -4.52
N VAL A 306 35.92 -8.24 -5.20
CA VAL A 306 36.44 -7.30 -6.22
C VAL A 306 37.47 -6.36 -5.60
N GLN A 307 37.26 -5.94 -4.35
CA GLN A 307 38.20 -5.11 -3.62
C GLN A 307 39.54 -5.81 -3.38
N MET A 308 39.54 -7.09 -3.00
CA MET A 308 40.77 -7.89 -2.85
C MET A 308 41.47 -8.04 -4.20
N PHE A 309 40.73 -8.37 -5.26
CA PHE A 309 41.28 -8.54 -6.61
C PHE A 309 41.97 -7.27 -7.15
N LEU A 310 41.38 -6.09 -6.92
CA LEU A 310 41.95 -4.80 -7.33
C LEU A 310 43.16 -4.43 -6.46
N LYS A 311 43.11 -4.73 -5.16
CA LYS A 311 44.22 -4.49 -4.23
C LYS A 311 45.46 -5.30 -4.58
N GLU A 312 45.29 -6.55 -5.03
CA GLU A 312 46.39 -7.38 -5.53
C GLU A 312 47.09 -6.77 -6.76
N ALA A 313 46.38 -5.98 -7.55
CA ALA A 313 46.93 -5.24 -8.69
C ALA A 313 47.53 -3.88 -8.30
N GLY A 314 47.59 -3.55 -7.01
CA GLY A 314 48.12 -2.28 -6.49
C GLY A 314 47.13 -1.11 -6.53
N LEU A 315 45.84 -1.36 -6.78
CA LEU A 315 44.81 -0.31 -6.84
C LEU A 315 44.08 -0.15 -5.51
N THR A 316 43.91 1.10 -5.06
CA THR A 316 43.10 1.40 -3.88
C THR A 316 41.64 1.56 -4.28
N PHE A 317 40.84 0.51 -4.10
CA PHE A 317 39.41 0.50 -4.42
C PHE A 317 38.55 0.38 -3.15
N PHE A 318 37.44 1.12 -3.10
CA PHE A 318 36.43 0.99 -2.05
C PHE A 318 35.02 1.21 -2.61
N ARG A 319 34.09 0.31 -2.31
CA ARG A 319 32.69 0.40 -2.73
C ARG A 319 31.86 0.93 -1.55
N THR A 320 31.13 2.04 -1.75
CA THR A 320 30.30 2.68 -0.71
C THR A 320 28.83 2.28 -0.78
N VAL A 321 28.48 1.33 -1.64
CA VAL A 321 27.12 0.90 -1.93
C VAL A 321 26.97 -0.61 -1.78
N ALA A 322 25.79 -1.03 -1.32
CA ALA A 322 25.43 -2.45 -1.22
C ALA A 322 25.52 -3.16 -2.58
N THR A 323 25.86 -4.44 -2.57
CA THR A 323 25.79 -5.28 -3.77
C THR A 323 24.36 -5.77 -4.01
N ASP A 324 24.02 -6.07 -5.27
CA ASP A 324 22.70 -6.60 -5.63
C ASP A 324 22.39 -7.91 -4.90
N GLU A 325 23.41 -8.67 -4.50
CA GLU A 325 23.24 -9.86 -3.68
C GLU A 325 22.64 -9.54 -2.31
N VAL A 326 23.14 -8.50 -1.65
CA VAL A 326 22.61 -8.03 -0.36
C VAL A 326 21.17 -7.50 -0.54
N ILE A 327 20.90 -6.74 -1.61
CA ILE A 327 19.57 -6.20 -1.92
C ILE A 327 18.55 -7.30 -2.18
N LEU A 328 18.87 -8.26 -3.05
CA LEU A 328 17.96 -9.34 -3.44
C LEU A 328 17.70 -10.30 -2.27
N LYS A 329 18.68 -10.49 -1.38
CA LYS A 329 18.50 -11.31 -0.18
C LYS A 329 17.53 -10.68 0.81
N GLU A 330 17.59 -9.35 0.98
CA GLU A 330 16.61 -8.62 1.79
C GLU A 330 15.21 -8.65 1.15
N LEU A 331 15.10 -8.56 -0.17
CA LEU A 331 13.82 -8.74 -0.89
C LEU A 331 13.21 -10.12 -0.64
N ILE A 332 14.01 -11.19 -0.76
CA ILE A 332 13.56 -12.55 -0.50
C ILE A 332 13.10 -12.70 0.96
N ALA A 333 13.81 -12.09 1.92
CA ALA A 333 13.39 -12.05 3.31
C ALA A 333 12.06 -11.30 3.50
N GLU A 334 11.85 -10.16 2.82
CA GLU A 334 10.60 -9.42 2.85
C GLU A 334 9.43 -10.19 2.21
N LEU A 335 9.67 -10.93 1.12
CA LEU A 335 8.67 -11.82 0.53
C LEU A 335 8.24 -12.93 1.51
N ALA A 336 9.20 -13.51 2.25
CA ALA A 336 8.90 -14.48 3.29
C ALA A 336 8.03 -13.88 4.41
N ARG A 337 8.28 -12.62 4.83
CA ARG A 337 7.46 -11.89 5.81
C ARG A 337 6.00 -11.71 5.36
N ARG A 338 5.73 -11.76 4.06
CA ARG A 338 4.40 -11.66 3.43
C ARG A 338 3.80 -13.01 3.03
N ARG A 339 4.33 -14.11 3.60
CA ARG A 339 3.94 -15.51 3.28
C ARG A 339 4.08 -15.85 1.79
N VAL A 340 5.14 -15.34 1.16
CA VAL A 340 5.60 -15.74 -0.16
C VAL A 340 6.99 -16.40 0.00
N PRO A 341 7.07 -17.63 0.53
CA PRO A 341 8.35 -18.30 0.73
C PRO A 341 8.94 -18.69 -0.64
N VAL A 342 10.13 -18.18 -0.94
CA VAL A 342 10.87 -18.46 -2.19
C VAL A 342 12.07 -19.39 -1.94
N VAL A 343 12.55 -19.43 -0.70
CA VAL A 343 13.64 -20.31 -0.26
C VAL A 343 13.05 -21.47 0.53
N GLN A 344 13.55 -22.67 0.28
CA GLN A 344 13.11 -23.87 0.98
C GLN A 344 13.54 -23.81 2.44
N GLN A 345 12.56 -23.65 3.33
CA GLN A 345 12.79 -23.68 4.77
C GLN A 345 12.69 -25.12 5.27
N THR A 346 13.52 -25.45 6.26
CA THR A 346 13.41 -26.69 7.03
C THR A 346 12.80 -26.35 8.39
N THR A 347 11.73 -27.03 8.81
CA THR A 347 11.25 -26.87 10.20
C THR A 347 12.34 -27.34 11.18
N PRO A 348 12.34 -26.85 12.44
CA PRO A 348 13.19 -27.39 13.50
C PRO A 348 13.07 -28.91 13.68
N ASP A 349 11.91 -29.48 13.31
CA ASP A 349 11.60 -30.91 13.38
C ASP A 349 12.04 -31.68 12.11
N GLY A 350 12.78 -31.06 11.20
CA GLY A 350 13.32 -31.69 9.99
C GLY A 350 12.31 -31.93 8.86
N SER A 351 11.04 -31.54 9.04
CA SER A 351 10.01 -31.64 8.00
C SER A 351 10.05 -30.42 7.04
N PRO A 352 9.91 -30.61 5.72
CA PRO A 352 9.83 -29.49 4.77
C PRO A 352 8.57 -28.63 5.03
N VAL A 353 8.76 -27.31 5.16
CA VAL A 353 7.68 -26.31 5.33
C VAL A 353 7.04 -25.98 3.95
N PRO A 354 5.99 -25.14 3.83
CA PRO A 354 4.98 -25.23 2.77
C PRO A 354 5.54 -25.08 1.35
N LYS A 355 4.74 -25.55 0.38
CA LYS A 355 4.97 -25.39 -1.06
C LYS A 355 5.48 -23.97 -1.39
N LEU A 356 6.61 -23.92 -2.08
CA LEU A 356 7.25 -22.66 -2.50
C LEU A 356 6.31 -21.85 -3.37
N ALA A 357 6.35 -20.54 -3.20
CA ALA A 357 5.52 -19.63 -3.98
C ALA A 357 6.15 -19.39 -5.35
N HIS A 358 5.33 -19.45 -6.40
CA HIS A 358 5.80 -19.07 -7.73
C HIS A 358 6.02 -17.55 -7.80
N VAL A 359 7.22 -17.14 -8.20
CA VAL A 359 7.62 -15.73 -8.32
C VAL A 359 8.07 -15.46 -9.74
N VAL A 360 7.61 -14.35 -10.29
CA VAL A 360 8.08 -13.85 -11.58
C VAL A 360 9.20 -12.85 -11.34
N VAL A 361 10.26 -12.91 -12.14
CA VAL A 361 11.33 -11.91 -12.17
C VAL A 361 11.43 -11.36 -13.60
N LEU A 362 11.08 -10.08 -13.78
CA LEU A 362 11.29 -9.35 -15.02
C LEU A 362 12.61 -8.59 -14.94
N SER A 363 13.49 -8.77 -15.92
CA SER A 363 14.76 -8.06 -15.99
C SER A 363 15.08 -7.53 -17.39
N GLU A 364 15.80 -6.40 -17.45
CA GLU A 364 16.38 -5.88 -18.70
C GLU A 364 17.29 -6.94 -19.35
N TRP A 365 17.13 -7.16 -20.66
CA TRP A 365 17.90 -8.17 -21.39
C TRP A 365 19.15 -7.63 -22.06
N ASP A 366 19.13 -6.36 -22.47
CA ASP A 366 20.17 -5.72 -23.26
C ASP A 366 21.40 -5.34 -22.41
N THR A 367 21.23 -5.09 -21.11
CA THR A 367 22.33 -4.73 -20.20
C THR A 367 22.95 -5.96 -19.49
N PRO A 368 24.28 -6.07 -19.36
CA PRO A 368 24.91 -7.13 -18.55
C PRO A 368 24.43 -7.12 -17.10
N TYR A 369 24.16 -5.92 -16.56
CA TYR A 369 23.60 -5.70 -15.23
C TYR A 369 22.20 -6.30 -15.08
N GLY A 370 21.27 -5.96 -15.97
CA GLY A 370 19.91 -6.49 -15.95
C GLY A 370 19.87 -8.02 -16.04
N ARG A 371 20.69 -8.60 -16.93
CA ARG A 371 20.81 -10.05 -17.08
C ARG A 371 21.23 -10.75 -15.78
N SER A 372 22.17 -10.18 -15.01
CA SER A 372 22.65 -10.80 -13.78
C SER A 372 21.62 -10.83 -12.65
N LEU A 373 20.71 -9.84 -12.56
CA LEU A 373 19.76 -9.75 -11.46
C LEU A 373 18.84 -10.98 -11.36
N SER A 374 18.36 -11.47 -12.51
CA SER A 374 17.53 -12.69 -12.56
C SER A 374 18.29 -13.94 -12.09
N THR A 375 19.56 -14.06 -12.47
CA THR A 375 20.44 -15.17 -12.08
C THR A 375 20.77 -15.12 -10.59
N ILE A 376 21.07 -13.93 -10.03
CA ILE A 376 21.35 -13.77 -8.60
C ILE A 376 20.11 -14.13 -7.78
N PHE A 377 18.93 -13.67 -8.19
CA PHE A 377 17.67 -14.02 -7.51
C PHE A 377 17.43 -15.53 -7.53
N ALA A 378 17.61 -16.19 -8.67
CA ALA A 378 17.47 -17.64 -8.79
C ALA A 378 18.50 -18.42 -7.94
N ALA A 379 19.74 -17.92 -7.85
CA ALA A 379 20.81 -18.52 -7.04
C ALA A 379 20.44 -18.50 -5.55
N GLN A 380 20.01 -17.34 -5.06
CA GLN A 380 19.57 -17.18 -3.68
C GLN A 380 18.29 -17.97 -3.37
N ALA A 381 17.32 -17.99 -4.29
CA ALA A 381 16.08 -18.74 -4.15
C ALA A 381 16.33 -20.25 -4.03
N SER A 382 17.27 -20.79 -4.81
CA SER A 382 17.60 -22.22 -4.84
C SER A 382 18.68 -22.64 -3.82
N GLY A 383 19.35 -21.68 -3.17
CA GLY A 383 20.49 -21.94 -2.27
C GLY A 383 21.75 -22.40 -3.01
N ARG A 384 21.84 -22.14 -4.32
CA ARG A 384 22.97 -22.53 -5.19
C ARG A 384 23.88 -21.33 -5.47
N SER A 385 25.09 -21.60 -5.95
CA SER A 385 25.98 -20.53 -6.40
C SER A 385 25.54 -19.94 -7.74
N ILE A 386 25.86 -18.66 -7.98
CA ILE A 386 25.59 -17.98 -9.26
C ILE A 386 26.25 -18.73 -10.42
N ASN A 387 27.46 -19.24 -10.21
CA ASN A 387 28.24 -19.96 -11.22
C ASN A 387 27.59 -21.29 -11.63
N GLU A 388 26.95 -22.01 -10.70
CA GLU A 388 26.24 -23.26 -11.00
C GLU A 388 25.04 -22.98 -11.91
N ILE A 389 24.23 -21.95 -11.61
CA ILE A 389 23.08 -21.58 -12.44
C ILE A 389 23.51 -21.15 -13.84
N ILE A 390 24.61 -20.39 -13.97
CA ILE A 390 25.11 -19.97 -15.28
C ILE A 390 25.62 -21.17 -16.10
N LYS A 391 26.33 -22.11 -15.46
CA LYS A 391 26.92 -23.27 -16.13
C LYS A 391 25.88 -24.34 -16.49
N GLN A 392 24.82 -24.47 -15.69
CA GLN A 392 23.79 -25.48 -15.85
C GLN A 392 22.41 -24.80 -15.95
N PRO A 393 22.00 -24.32 -17.14
CA PRO A 393 20.69 -23.67 -17.29
C PRO A 393 19.48 -24.57 -17.00
N HIS A 394 19.63 -25.89 -17.12
CA HIS A 394 18.59 -26.87 -16.77
C HIS A 394 18.28 -26.94 -15.26
N ASP A 395 19.20 -26.41 -14.46
CA ASP A 395 19.18 -26.43 -13.01
C ASP A 395 18.50 -25.18 -12.42
N TRP A 396 17.80 -24.42 -13.26
CA TRP A 396 17.03 -23.24 -12.89
C TRP A 396 15.84 -23.63 -11.98
N PRO A 397 15.57 -22.92 -10.88
CA PRO A 397 14.48 -23.26 -9.97
C PRO A 397 13.11 -23.11 -10.63
N GLU A 398 12.33 -24.20 -10.66
CA GLU A 398 11.03 -24.29 -11.34
C GLU A 398 9.97 -23.29 -10.81
N TRP A 399 10.12 -22.81 -9.58
CA TRP A 399 9.22 -21.82 -8.97
C TRP A 399 9.60 -20.36 -9.24
N VAL A 400 10.74 -20.10 -9.89
CA VAL A 400 11.16 -18.75 -10.30
C VAL A 400 11.02 -18.64 -11.81
N HIS A 401 10.14 -17.76 -12.27
CA HIS A 401 9.79 -17.60 -13.68
C HIS A 401 10.48 -16.34 -14.25
N PRO A 402 11.56 -16.47 -15.03
CA PRO A 402 12.26 -15.33 -15.61
C PRO A 402 11.54 -14.84 -16.87
N TYR A 403 11.22 -13.55 -16.92
CA TYR A 403 10.81 -12.86 -18.13
C TYR A 403 11.74 -11.69 -18.39
N ARG A 404 11.76 -11.21 -19.63
CA ARG A 404 12.73 -10.24 -20.12
C ARG A 404 12.04 -9.10 -20.84
N TYR A 405 12.60 -7.91 -20.72
CA TYR A 405 12.19 -6.74 -21.50
C TYR A 405 13.43 -6.01 -22.02
N LEU A 406 13.23 -5.18 -23.05
CA LEU A 406 14.24 -4.25 -23.56
C LEU A 406 14.09 -2.93 -22.84
N ARG A 407 15.21 -2.29 -22.48
CA ARG A 407 15.20 -0.93 -21.94
C ARG A 407 14.66 0.08 -22.97
N GLY A 408 13.94 1.11 -22.50
CA GLY A 408 13.31 2.13 -23.35
C GLY A 408 12.06 1.62 -24.07
N ILE A 409 11.16 0.94 -23.35
CA ILE A 409 9.94 0.32 -23.90
C ILE A 409 8.99 1.36 -24.50
N ASP A 410 9.04 2.60 -24.01
CA ASP A 410 8.21 3.69 -24.51
C ASP A 410 8.59 4.17 -25.92
N GLY A 411 9.77 3.78 -26.41
CA GLY A 411 10.27 4.13 -27.74
C GLY A 411 10.74 5.57 -27.88
N GLN A 412 10.98 6.30 -26.78
CA GLN A 412 11.48 7.67 -26.84
C GLN A 412 12.96 7.72 -27.21
N LEU A 413 13.30 8.52 -28.22
CA LEU A 413 14.67 8.69 -28.69
C LEU A 413 15.27 10.02 -28.20
N PRO A 414 16.62 10.10 -28.10
CA PRO A 414 17.28 11.35 -27.79
C PRO A 414 16.92 12.48 -28.77
N GLY A 415 16.56 13.65 -28.23
CA GLY A 415 16.19 14.82 -29.04
C GLY A 415 14.72 14.91 -29.41
N ASP A 416 13.90 13.89 -29.11
CA ASP A 416 12.45 14.02 -29.16
C ASP A 416 12.03 15.11 -28.18
N GLN A 417 11.30 16.13 -28.65
CA GLN A 417 10.71 17.10 -27.74
C GLN A 417 9.78 16.34 -26.80
N ALA A 418 10.10 16.37 -25.50
CA ALA A 418 9.21 15.88 -24.47
C ALA A 418 7.83 16.50 -24.71
N LYS A 419 6.89 15.70 -25.20
CA LYS A 419 5.47 16.10 -25.29
C LYS A 419 4.87 16.15 -23.87
N GLU A 420 5.56 16.78 -22.93
CA GLU A 420 5.04 17.09 -21.58
C GLU A 420 3.81 18.00 -21.66
N SER A 421 3.57 18.66 -22.79
CA SER A 421 2.35 19.44 -23.05
C SER A 421 1.15 18.62 -23.56
N GLN A 422 1.26 17.30 -23.75
CA GLN A 422 0.12 16.46 -24.18
C GLN A 422 -0.48 15.57 -23.09
N ARG A 423 -0.01 15.64 -21.84
CA ARG A 423 -0.79 15.06 -20.72
C ARG A 423 -2.09 15.84 -20.43
N ASP A 424 -2.17 17.11 -20.86
CA ASP A 424 -3.34 17.98 -20.66
C ASP A 424 -4.15 18.31 -21.94
N GLN A 425 -3.71 17.88 -23.13
CA GLN A 425 -4.57 17.94 -24.31
C GLN A 425 -5.30 16.62 -24.48
N THR A 426 -6.28 16.41 -23.60
CA THR A 426 -7.46 15.66 -24.00
C THR A 426 -8.02 16.37 -25.24
N GLN A 427 -7.82 15.83 -26.44
CA GLN A 427 -8.55 16.29 -27.61
C GLN A 427 -10.03 15.97 -27.35
N LYS A 428 -10.74 16.94 -26.76
CA LYS A 428 -12.18 16.89 -26.60
C LYS A 428 -12.78 16.94 -28.00
N THR A 429 -13.30 15.82 -28.47
CA THR A 429 -14.32 15.83 -29.53
C THR A 429 -15.49 16.68 -29.03
N GLN A 430 -16.28 17.28 -29.93
CA GLN A 430 -17.44 18.15 -29.60
C GLN A 430 -18.51 17.50 -28.67
N LEU A 431 -18.34 16.23 -28.29
CA LEU A 431 -19.17 15.48 -27.34
C LEU A 431 -18.51 15.14 -25.99
N GLY A 432 -17.32 15.69 -25.66
CA GLY A 432 -16.73 15.55 -24.32
C GLY A 432 -16.23 14.14 -23.97
N GLN A 433 -15.99 13.28 -24.97
CA GLN A 433 -15.33 11.99 -24.77
C GLN A 433 -13.82 12.14 -24.97
N ASN A 434 -13.05 11.64 -24.00
CA ASN A 434 -11.59 11.59 -24.07
C ASN A 434 -11.18 10.53 -25.10
N THR A 435 -10.42 10.91 -26.14
CA THR A 435 -9.79 9.93 -27.03
C THR A 435 -8.75 9.13 -26.25
N VAL A 436 -8.98 7.82 -26.13
CA VAL A 436 -8.01 6.87 -25.55
C VAL A 436 -6.81 6.80 -26.50
N ALA A 437 -5.60 7.02 -25.99
CA ALA A 437 -4.38 6.80 -26.76
C ALA A 437 -4.37 5.37 -27.30
N ILE A 438 -4.27 5.21 -28.62
CA ILE A 438 -4.23 3.89 -29.27
C ILE A 438 -2.82 3.33 -29.06
N GLU A 439 -2.72 2.15 -28.43
CA GLU A 439 -1.48 1.39 -28.35
C GLU A 439 -1.21 0.79 -29.73
N ASP A 440 -0.42 1.47 -30.56
CA ASP A 440 -0.06 0.97 -31.90
C ASP A 440 0.85 -0.26 -31.79
N THR A 441 0.68 -1.22 -32.71
CA THR A 441 1.53 -2.42 -32.81
C THR A 441 2.74 -2.22 -33.71
N GLU A 442 2.87 -1.03 -34.31
CA GLU A 442 3.91 -0.63 -35.24
C GLU A 442 4.64 0.61 -34.70
N GLY A 443 5.95 0.73 -34.96
CA GLY A 443 6.75 1.89 -34.54
C GLY A 443 7.71 1.59 -33.38
N LEU A 444 8.25 2.68 -32.80
CA LEU A 444 9.27 2.60 -31.74
C LEU A 444 8.68 2.19 -30.39
N ASN A 445 7.47 2.64 -30.09
CA ASN A 445 6.78 2.32 -28.84
C ASN A 445 6.44 0.83 -28.77
N GLN A 446 6.95 0.13 -27.76
CA GLN A 446 6.76 -1.30 -27.53
C GLN A 446 5.68 -1.58 -26.47
N SER A 447 4.77 -0.65 -26.16
CA SER A 447 3.76 -0.85 -25.11
C SER A 447 2.85 -2.06 -25.33
N ASP A 448 2.52 -2.40 -26.57
CA ASP A 448 1.73 -3.61 -26.89
C ASP A 448 2.47 -4.92 -26.50
N TYR A 449 3.81 -4.93 -26.52
CA TYR A 449 4.60 -6.05 -26.01
C TYR A 449 4.25 -6.33 -24.54
N LEU A 450 4.05 -5.29 -23.72
CA LEU A 450 3.67 -5.45 -22.32
C LEU A 450 2.28 -6.09 -22.16
N ARG A 451 1.34 -5.78 -23.05
CA ARG A 451 0.00 -6.41 -23.04
C ARG A 451 0.06 -7.89 -23.42
N ARG A 452 0.86 -8.24 -24.42
CA ARG A 452 1.11 -9.62 -24.83
C ARG A 452 1.84 -10.41 -23.75
N LEU A 453 2.84 -9.82 -23.12
CA LEU A 453 3.56 -10.38 -21.99
C LEU A 453 2.61 -10.64 -20.81
N ALA A 454 1.76 -9.68 -20.47
CA ALA A 454 0.77 -9.83 -19.41
C ALA A 454 -0.21 -10.99 -19.69
N ARG A 455 -0.63 -11.16 -20.96
CA ARG A 455 -1.47 -12.28 -21.39
C ARG A 455 -0.77 -13.63 -21.27
N GLN A 456 0.48 -13.71 -21.72
CA GLN A 456 1.29 -14.92 -21.57
C GLN A 456 1.46 -15.31 -20.10
N MET A 457 1.85 -14.36 -19.25
CA MET A 457 1.97 -14.58 -17.80
C MET A 457 0.65 -15.03 -17.16
N LYS A 458 -0.50 -14.56 -17.69
CA LYS A 458 -1.84 -14.98 -17.23
C LYS A 458 -2.15 -16.42 -17.57
N GLU A 459 -1.81 -16.85 -18.78
CA GLU A 459 -1.96 -18.23 -19.23
C GLU A 459 -1.07 -19.17 -18.41
N ASP A 460 0.20 -18.78 -18.19
CA ASP A 460 1.13 -19.50 -17.33
C ASP A 460 0.61 -19.59 -15.88
N ASN A 461 0.13 -18.49 -15.32
CA ASN A 461 -0.50 -18.48 -14.00
C ASN A 461 -1.72 -19.42 -13.92
N ALA A 462 -2.56 -19.48 -14.97
CA ALA A 462 -3.71 -20.37 -15.01
C ALA A 462 -3.30 -21.85 -15.15
N ARG A 463 -2.18 -22.14 -15.82
CA ARG A 463 -1.57 -23.48 -15.86
C ARG A 463 -1.08 -23.89 -14.47
N LEU A 464 -0.28 -23.05 -13.81
CA LEU A 464 0.24 -23.29 -12.46
C LEU A 464 -0.90 -23.50 -11.43
N GLN A 465 -1.96 -22.69 -11.50
CA GLN A 465 -3.11 -22.87 -10.61
C GLN A 465 -3.82 -24.23 -10.81
N ARG A 466 -3.83 -24.79 -12.02
CA ARG A 466 -4.46 -26.09 -12.32
C ARG A 466 -3.59 -27.28 -11.92
N GLU A 467 -2.31 -27.23 -12.24
CA GLU A 467 -1.36 -28.33 -12.02
C GLU A 467 -0.88 -28.39 -10.57
N GLU A 468 -0.66 -27.23 -9.98
CA GLU A 468 0.08 -27.08 -8.74
C GLU A 468 -0.76 -26.50 -7.59
N GLY A 469 -1.95 -25.97 -7.87
CA GLY A 469 -2.85 -25.38 -6.87
C GLY A 469 -2.41 -23.99 -6.36
N SER A 470 -1.23 -23.53 -6.75
CA SER A 470 -0.68 -22.21 -6.45
C SER A 470 -0.34 -21.46 -7.73
N GLY A 471 -0.91 -20.27 -7.90
CA GLY A 471 -0.51 -19.36 -8.98
C GLY A 471 0.72 -18.53 -8.63
N ILE A 472 1.00 -17.54 -9.47
CA ILE A 472 2.01 -16.50 -9.26
C ILE A 472 1.61 -15.66 -8.04
N ARG A 473 2.53 -15.52 -7.07
CA ARG A 473 2.30 -14.82 -5.79
C ARG A 473 3.07 -13.51 -5.68
N ALA A 474 4.17 -13.37 -6.42
CA ALA A 474 4.92 -12.13 -6.48
C ALA A 474 5.51 -11.90 -7.88
N ILE A 475 5.69 -10.62 -8.22
CA ILE A 475 6.23 -10.15 -9.50
C ILE A 475 7.30 -9.10 -9.19
N GLY A 476 8.55 -9.42 -9.52
CA GLY A 476 9.71 -8.56 -9.37
C GLY A 476 10.04 -7.81 -10.66
N LEU A 477 10.24 -6.49 -10.56
CA LEU A 477 10.68 -5.62 -11.64
C LEU A 477 12.11 -5.17 -11.37
N LEU A 478 13.08 -5.83 -11.97
CA LEU A 478 14.50 -5.60 -11.74
C LEU A 478 15.09 -4.86 -12.93
N GLY A 479 15.75 -3.73 -12.68
CA GLY A 479 16.30 -2.88 -13.74
C GLY A 479 16.76 -1.53 -13.20
N GLN A 480 17.32 -0.70 -14.10
CA GLN A 480 17.76 0.65 -13.80
C GLN A 480 16.74 1.70 -14.23
N ASP A 481 16.03 1.48 -15.34
CA ASP A 481 15.13 2.48 -15.91
C ASP A 481 13.81 2.59 -15.14
N ILE A 482 13.55 3.78 -14.58
CA ILE A 482 12.34 4.07 -13.81
C ILE A 482 11.10 4.21 -14.69
N TYR A 483 11.25 4.73 -15.91
CA TYR A 483 10.13 4.95 -16.83
C TYR A 483 9.56 3.61 -17.32
N ASP A 484 10.43 2.67 -17.64
CA ASP A 484 10.05 1.29 -17.98
C ASP A 484 9.33 0.60 -16.82
N LYS A 485 9.87 0.70 -15.60
CA LYS A 485 9.24 0.12 -14.40
C LYS A 485 7.81 0.62 -14.20
N LEU A 486 7.56 1.93 -14.35
CA LEU A 486 6.22 2.50 -14.23
C LEU A 486 5.28 2.00 -15.33
N MET A 487 5.75 1.89 -16.58
CA MET A 487 4.95 1.33 -17.67
C MET A 487 4.62 -0.15 -17.47
N ILE A 488 5.58 -0.95 -16.99
CA ILE A 488 5.34 -2.37 -16.70
C ILE A 488 4.34 -2.52 -15.54
N LEU A 489 4.43 -1.69 -14.50
CA LEU A 489 3.46 -1.68 -13.40
C LEU A 489 2.04 -1.40 -13.90
N ARG A 490 1.86 -0.39 -14.76
CA ARG A 490 0.59 -0.06 -15.42
C ARG A 490 0.01 -1.22 -16.23
N ALA A 491 0.87 -2.00 -16.89
CA ALA A 491 0.45 -3.14 -17.68
C ALA A 491 0.09 -4.37 -16.83
N LEU A 492 0.88 -4.67 -15.80
CA LEU A 492 0.80 -5.93 -15.05
C LEU A 492 -0.09 -5.86 -13.80
N ARG A 493 -0.13 -4.76 -13.05
CA ARG A 493 -0.91 -4.69 -11.79
C ARG A 493 -2.40 -4.99 -11.97
N PRO A 494 -3.10 -4.41 -12.96
CA PRO A 494 -4.51 -4.72 -13.17
C PRO A 494 -4.77 -6.20 -13.48
N GLN A 495 -3.77 -6.87 -14.08
CA GLN A 495 -3.84 -8.29 -14.38
C GLN A 495 -3.55 -9.13 -13.13
N PHE A 496 -2.65 -8.73 -12.23
CA PHE A 496 -2.26 -9.53 -11.07
C PHE A 496 -2.59 -8.85 -9.73
N PRO A 497 -3.87 -8.59 -9.41
CA PRO A 497 -4.25 -7.84 -8.21
C PRO A 497 -3.89 -8.56 -6.89
N ASN A 498 -3.70 -9.88 -6.93
CA ASN A 498 -3.35 -10.69 -5.75
C ASN A 498 -1.84 -10.92 -5.60
N ALA A 499 -0.99 -10.40 -6.50
CA ALA A 499 0.45 -10.59 -6.42
C ALA A 499 1.12 -9.44 -5.67
N VAL A 500 2.17 -9.76 -4.91
CA VAL A 500 3.07 -8.76 -4.33
C VAL A 500 4.00 -8.26 -5.42
N PHE A 501 4.02 -6.95 -5.67
CA PHE A 501 4.95 -6.33 -6.60
C PHE A 501 6.17 -5.82 -5.84
N PHE A 502 7.35 -6.10 -6.38
CA PHE A 502 8.60 -5.60 -5.80
C PHE A 502 9.60 -5.13 -6.85
N THR A 503 10.53 -4.26 -6.47
CA THR A 503 11.59 -3.74 -7.34
C THR A 503 12.85 -3.43 -6.54
N ASN A 504 13.95 -3.20 -7.25
CA ASN A 504 15.20 -2.69 -6.70
C ASN A 504 15.33 -1.17 -6.97
N ASN A 505 16.12 -0.50 -6.13
CA ASN A 505 16.49 0.91 -6.18
C ASN A 505 15.31 1.87 -5.95
N TYR A 506 15.42 2.65 -4.88
CA TYR A 506 14.48 3.72 -4.56
C TYR A 506 14.61 4.91 -5.53
N ASP A 507 13.45 5.43 -5.97
CA ASP A 507 13.31 6.63 -6.79
C ASP A 507 12.00 7.36 -6.41
N ALA A 508 12.07 8.69 -6.26
CA ALA A 508 10.95 9.56 -5.92
C ALA A 508 9.82 9.56 -6.96
N HIS A 509 10.06 9.09 -8.19
CA HIS A 509 8.99 8.84 -9.16
C HIS A 509 7.93 7.88 -8.64
N PHE A 510 8.29 6.89 -7.80
CA PHE A 510 7.33 5.99 -7.18
C PHE A 510 6.42 6.69 -6.16
N GLU A 511 6.79 7.88 -5.69
CA GLU A 511 6.01 8.66 -4.73
C GLU A 511 5.04 9.64 -5.39
N ARG A 512 5.08 9.75 -6.72
CA ARG A 512 4.21 10.65 -7.46
C ARG A 512 2.76 10.24 -7.27
N ARG A 513 1.93 11.21 -6.88
CA ARG A 513 0.51 10.98 -6.63
C ARG A 513 -0.25 10.50 -7.87
N ASP A 514 0.12 11.00 -9.04
CA ASP A 514 -0.50 10.62 -10.32
C ASP A 514 -0.23 9.15 -10.67
N ASP A 515 0.91 8.63 -10.21
CA ASP A 515 1.35 7.24 -10.41
C ASP A 515 0.98 6.35 -9.22
N TRP A 516 0.30 6.88 -8.19
CA TRP A 516 -0.04 6.14 -6.96
C TRP A 516 -0.88 4.90 -7.26
N GLY A 517 -1.84 4.99 -8.18
CA GLY A 517 -2.66 3.84 -8.58
C GLY A 517 -1.83 2.65 -9.11
N ASP A 518 -0.67 2.93 -9.71
CA ASP A 518 0.23 1.94 -10.30
C ASP A 518 1.32 1.49 -9.32
N THR A 519 1.62 2.28 -8.30
CA THR A 519 2.75 2.08 -7.39
C THR A 519 2.33 1.68 -5.97
N HIS A 520 1.05 1.83 -5.60
CA HIS A 520 0.52 1.50 -4.27
C HIS A 520 0.87 0.07 -3.80
N ASN A 521 1.41 -0.06 -2.58
CA ASN A 521 1.96 -1.31 -2.02
C ASN A 521 3.10 -1.93 -2.87
N LEU A 522 3.85 -1.14 -3.65
CA LEU A 522 5.10 -1.59 -4.26
C LEU A 522 6.18 -1.71 -3.19
N ILE A 523 6.82 -2.88 -3.13
CA ILE A 523 7.95 -3.12 -2.23
C ILE A 523 9.26 -2.77 -2.93
N ILE A 524 10.08 -1.92 -2.32
CA ILE A 524 11.32 -1.45 -2.92
C ILE A 524 12.45 -1.83 -1.97
N ALA A 525 13.43 -2.58 -2.45
CA ALA A 525 14.69 -2.72 -1.74
C ALA A 525 15.75 -1.85 -2.38
N SER A 526 16.49 -1.13 -1.56
CA SER A 526 17.44 -0.13 -2.02
C SER A 526 18.64 -0.05 -1.09
N PRO A 527 19.86 0.16 -1.59
CA PRO A 527 21.02 0.43 -0.73
C PRO A 527 20.79 1.63 0.19
N PHE A 528 20.22 2.71 -0.36
CA PHE A 528 19.88 3.93 0.37
C PHE A 528 18.45 4.39 0.06
N GLY A 529 17.88 5.20 0.97
CA GLY A 529 16.66 5.96 0.72
C GLY A 529 16.95 7.39 0.24
N SER A 530 16.00 8.29 0.45
CA SER A 530 16.13 9.72 0.17
C SER A 530 17.04 10.46 1.17
N ALA A 531 17.41 9.85 2.30
CA ALA A 531 18.26 10.47 3.30
C ALA A 531 19.12 9.44 4.04
N LEU A 532 20.19 9.92 4.68
CA LEU A 532 21.03 9.17 5.61
C LEU A 532 20.42 9.16 7.03
N PRO A 533 20.90 8.26 7.92
CA PRO A 533 20.47 8.28 9.32
C PRO A 533 20.67 9.65 9.96
N GLU A 534 19.74 10.05 10.84
CA GLU A 534 19.75 11.36 11.51
C GLU A 534 21.11 11.73 12.11
N THR A 535 21.86 10.75 12.65
CA THR A 535 23.21 10.95 13.20
C THR A 535 24.22 11.58 12.24
N TYR A 536 24.09 11.35 10.93
CA TYR A 536 24.98 11.92 9.92
C TYR A 536 24.47 13.24 9.33
N ILE A 537 23.20 13.58 9.57
CA ILE A 537 22.55 14.81 9.10
C ILE A 537 22.15 15.74 10.26
N GLU A 538 22.45 15.39 11.51
CA GLU A 538 22.12 16.18 12.69
C GLU A 538 22.88 17.52 12.63
N GLY A 539 22.12 18.62 12.55
CA GLY A 539 22.67 19.96 12.32
C GLY A 539 22.92 20.33 10.85
N MET A 540 22.68 19.41 9.91
CA MET A 540 22.70 19.64 8.47
C MET A 540 21.26 19.84 7.96
N HIS A 541 21.05 20.83 7.09
CA HIS A 541 19.74 21.15 6.52
C HIS A 541 19.66 20.75 5.04
N ILE A 542 20.01 19.50 4.75
CA ILE A 542 20.03 18.98 3.37
C ILE A 542 18.62 18.52 2.99
N PRO A 543 18.08 18.93 1.83
CA PRO A 543 16.80 18.43 1.35
C PRO A 543 16.90 16.93 1.01
N PRO A 544 15.82 16.15 1.18
CA PRO A 544 15.82 14.74 0.80
C PRO A 544 16.18 14.55 -0.68
N PHE A 545 17.06 13.59 -0.94
CA PHE A 545 17.48 13.19 -2.27
C PHE A 545 16.37 12.44 -3.01
N ARG A 546 16.41 12.51 -4.34
CA ARG A 546 15.37 11.96 -5.23
C ARG A 546 15.52 10.47 -5.49
N ASP A 547 16.71 9.90 -5.35
CA ASP A 547 16.94 8.47 -5.57
C ASP A 547 18.11 7.94 -4.74
N THR A 548 18.27 6.62 -4.77
CA THR A 548 19.38 5.94 -4.07
C THR A 548 20.76 6.27 -4.66
N ASN A 549 20.86 6.60 -5.95
CA ASN A 549 22.13 6.87 -6.61
C ASN A 549 22.69 8.22 -6.15
N GLN A 550 21.81 9.19 -5.96
CA GLN A 550 22.11 10.52 -5.45
C GLN A 550 22.60 10.44 -4.01
N THR A 551 21.89 9.71 -3.14
CA THR A 551 22.35 9.46 -1.75
C THR A 551 23.69 8.72 -1.72
N SER A 552 23.87 7.71 -2.58
CA SER A 552 25.13 6.97 -2.68
C SER A 552 26.29 7.84 -3.18
N MET A 553 26.03 8.73 -4.13
CA MET A 553 27.02 9.67 -4.66
C MET A 553 27.46 10.70 -3.61
N TYR A 554 26.51 11.18 -2.82
CA TYR A 554 26.77 12.02 -1.65
C TYR A 554 27.70 11.31 -0.65
N VAL A 555 27.37 10.06 -0.26
CA VAL A 555 28.22 9.23 0.62
C VAL A 555 29.61 9.00 0.01
N GLY A 556 29.67 8.62 -1.27
CA GLY A 556 30.92 8.40 -1.99
C GLY A 556 31.84 9.63 -1.97
N THR A 557 31.25 10.82 -2.07
CA THR A 557 31.97 12.10 -2.02
C THR A 557 32.46 12.42 -0.60
N LEU A 558 31.67 12.16 0.44
CA LEU A 558 32.11 12.29 1.84
C LEU A 558 33.28 11.37 2.17
N VAL A 559 33.26 10.14 1.67
CA VAL A 559 34.37 9.18 1.83
C VAL A 559 35.60 9.61 1.03
N ALA A 560 35.40 10.07 -0.21
CA ALA A 560 36.50 10.56 -1.04
C ALA A 560 37.19 11.75 -0.37
N THR A 561 36.45 12.70 0.18
CA THR A 561 37.00 13.87 0.89
C THR A 561 37.58 13.54 2.27
N GLY A 562 37.26 12.36 2.84
CA GLY A 562 37.70 11.96 4.17
C GLY A 562 36.89 12.59 5.30
N ARG A 563 35.71 13.12 4.99
CA ARG A 563 34.72 13.62 5.96
C ARG A 563 33.95 12.48 6.64
N MET A 564 33.81 11.35 5.94
CA MET A 564 33.28 10.09 6.45
C MET A 564 34.35 9.01 6.30
N THR A 565 34.49 8.13 7.30
CA THR A 565 35.48 7.05 7.22
C THR A 565 34.97 5.90 6.33
N LYS A 566 35.88 5.05 5.87
CA LYS A 566 35.51 3.87 5.08
C LYS A 566 34.69 2.88 5.92
N GLU A 567 35.01 2.78 7.21
CA GLU A 567 34.30 1.92 8.16
C GLU A 567 32.86 2.40 8.38
N GLU A 568 32.65 3.72 8.53
CA GLU A 568 31.31 4.32 8.63
C GLU A 568 30.46 4.04 7.38
N ALA A 569 31.04 4.19 6.20
CA ALA A 569 30.36 3.91 4.95
C ALA A 569 30.09 2.41 4.76
N ASP A 570 31.01 1.54 5.19
CA ASP A 570 30.81 0.09 5.17
C ASP A 570 29.60 -0.29 6.03
N PHE A 571 29.48 0.29 7.24
CA PHE A 571 28.31 0.09 8.12
C PHE A 571 26.98 0.42 7.45
N LEU A 572 26.92 1.46 6.64
CA LEU A 572 25.72 1.83 5.90
C LEU A 572 25.45 0.85 4.75
N SER A 573 26.49 0.40 4.06
CA SER A 573 26.37 -0.37 2.82
C SER A 573 25.80 -1.79 3.01
N TRP A 574 26.03 -2.46 4.15
CA TRP A 574 25.51 -3.82 4.39
C TRP A 574 24.09 -3.83 4.98
N GLN A 575 23.50 -2.66 5.25
CA GLN A 575 22.17 -2.49 5.85
C GLN A 575 21.21 -1.84 4.84
N PRO A 576 20.79 -2.58 3.80
CA PRO A 576 19.87 -2.05 2.81
C PRO A 576 18.51 -1.73 3.42
N ARG A 577 17.76 -0.87 2.72
CA ARG A 577 16.46 -0.38 3.15
C ARG A 577 15.34 -1.02 2.34
N ILE A 578 14.26 -1.38 3.01
CA ILE A 578 12.98 -1.80 2.45
C ILE A 578 11.98 -0.66 2.58
N PHE A 579 11.35 -0.28 1.48
CA PHE A 579 10.27 0.69 1.46
C PHE A 579 8.99 0.06 0.91
N GLU A 580 7.85 0.58 1.37
CA GLU A 580 6.54 0.31 0.78
C GLU A 580 5.87 1.62 0.35
N VAL A 581 5.42 1.69 -0.89
CA VAL A 581 4.80 2.91 -1.43
C VAL A 581 3.41 3.10 -0.83
N SER A 582 3.27 4.21 -0.09
CA SER A 582 2.04 4.63 0.57
C SER A 582 1.42 5.84 -0.11
N ARG A 583 0.25 6.27 0.37
CA ARG A 583 -0.41 7.50 -0.07
C ARG A 583 0.39 8.78 0.21
N HIS A 584 1.32 8.71 1.16
CA HIS A 584 2.16 9.85 1.57
C HIS A 584 3.61 9.71 1.07
N GLY A 585 3.86 8.89 0.04
CA GLY A 585 5.19 8.57 -0.46
C GLY A 585 5.73 7.24 0.10
N ALA A 586 7.02 6.98 -0.05
CA ALA A 586 7.61 5.71 0.36
C ALA A 586 7.77 5.63 1.87
N TYR A 587 7.20 4.59 2.47
CA TYR A 587 7.31 4.32 3.89
C TYR A 587 8.44 3.32 4.14
N ASP A 588 9.49 3.77 4.84
CA ASP A 588 10.59 2.88 5.24
C ASP A 588 10.13 1.84 6.28
N LEU A 589 10.24 0.56 5.93
CA LEU A 589 9.89 -0.61 6.73
C LEU A 589 11.10 -1.27 7.41
N SER A 590 12.30 -0.73 7.19
CA SER A 590 13.55 -1.27 7.71
C SER A 590 13.73 -0.92 9.18
N GLU A 591 14.47 -1.76 9.88
CA GLU A 591 14.94 -1.45 11.23
C GLU A 591 15.86 -0.22 11.24
N PRO A 592 16.03 0.48 12.37
CA PRO A 592 17.04 1.52 12.50
C PRO A 592 18.44 1.00 12.15
N TRP A 593 19.28 1.84 11.55
CA TRP A 593 20.66 1.46 11.26
C TRP A 593 21.41 1.11 12.54
N TYR A 594 22.03 -0.07 12.55
CA TYR A 594 23.02 -0.43 13.55
C TYR A 594 24.30 0.38 13.34
N LEU A 595 24.74 1.10 14.38
CA LEU A 595 26.01 1.80 14.41
C LEU A 595 26.80 1.33 15.64
N ALA A 596 27.96 0.72 15.40
CA ALA A 596 28.77 0.11 16.46
C ALA A 596 29.14 1.12 17.57
N GLY A 597 28.94 0.74 18.83
CA GLY A 597 29.33 1.55 20.00
C GLY A 597 28.47 2.79 20.27
N LYS A 598 27.48 3.09 19.42
CA LYS A 598 26.46 4.11 19.69
C LYS A 598 25.17 3.40 20.04
N ASN A 599 24.74 3.51 21.31
CA ASN A 599 23.38 3.16 21.73
C ASN A 599 22.39 4.11 21.06
N LEU A 600 22.11 3.91 19.78
CA LEU A 600 21.09 4.65 19.04
C LEU A 600 19.75 3.97 19.28
N SER A 601 19.26 4.13 20.50
CA SER A 601 17.87 3.91 20.83
C SER A 601 17.01 5.09 20.36
N VAL A 602 17.12 5.49 19.10
CA VAL A 602 16.31 6.56 18.48
C VAL A 602 16.33 6.23 16.97
N SER A 603 15.26 5.87 16.28
CA SER A 603 13.83 6.00 16.49
C SER A 603 13.19 4.73 15.90
N ASN A 604 12.66 3.83 16.73
CA ASN A 604 11.62 2.96 16.21
C ASN A 604 10.47 3.87 15.76
N LYS A 605 9.88 3.63 14.59
CA LYS A 605 8.64 4.31 14.16
C LYS A 605 7.44 3.88 15.01
N THR A 606 7.59 3.90 16.33
CA THR A 606 6.54 3.73 17.31
C THR A 606 5.93 5.08 17.65
N TRP A 607 5.64 5.90 16.62
CA TRP A 607 5.13 7.26 16.79
C TRP A 607 3.98 7.32 17.79
N PHE A 608 3.12 6.30 17.84
CA PHE A 608 2.01 6.20 18.77
C PHE A 608 2.47 5.95 20.21
N ARG A 609 3.44 5.05 20.45
CA ARG A 609 4.07 4.87 21.76
C ARG A 609 4.83 6.12 22.21
N ASP A 610 5.59 6.74 21.30
CA ASP A 610 6.38 7.92 21.59
C ASP A 610 5.46 9.13 21.88
N TRP A 611 4.39 9.27 21.11
CA TRP A 611 3.29 10.19 21.39
C TRP A 611 2.61 9.89 22.73
N LEU A 612 2.30 8.63 23.03
CA LEU A 612 1.61 8.20 24.25
C LEU A 612 2.40 8.59 25.51
N PHE A 613 3.73 8.41 25.47
CA PHE A 613 4.63 8.73 26.58
C PHE A 613 5.24 10.14 26.49
N ALA A 614 4.86 10.95 25.50
CA ALA A 614 5.32 12.33 25.39
C ALA A 614 4.85 13.15 26.62
N PRO A 615 5.64 14.15 27.05
CA PRO A 615 5.31 14.97 28.21
C PRO A 615 3.90 15.58 28.11
N GLY A 616 3.05 15.30 29.10
CA GLY A 616 1.69 15.86 29.19
C GLY A 616 0.60 15.08 28.43
N VAL A 617 0.94 14.16 27.52
CA VAL A 617 -0.07 13.39 26.75
C VAL A 617 -0.90 12.47 27.64
N ILE A 618 -0.27 11.80 28.62
CA ILE A 618 -0.99 10.95 29.57
C ILE A 618 -2.05 11.76 30.35
N TRP A 619 -1.71 12.98 30.79
CA TRP A 619 -2.67 13.85 31.48
C TRP A 619 -3.79 14.31 30.57
N LEU A 620 -3.49 14.65 29.31
CA LEU A 620 -4.51 14.93 28.29
C LEU A 620 -5.43 13.71 28.08
N LEU A 621 -4.89 12.50 28.01
CA LEU A 621 -5.68 11.27 27.90
C LEU A 621 -6.53 11.03 29.15
N VAL A 622 -6.02 11.29 30.35
CA VAL A 622 -6.82 11.22 31.59
C VAL A 622 -7.95 12.24 31.58
N THR A 623 -7.69 13.50 31.19
CA THR A 623 -8.74 14.52 31.08
C THR A 623 -9.76 14.17 30.00
N GLY A 624 -9.32 13.65 28.86
CA GLY A 624 -10.18 13.14 27.79
C GLY A 624 -11.01 11.95 28.24
N ALA A 625 -10.43 11.02 29.01
CA ALA A 625 -11.15 9.89 29.60
C ALA A 625 -12.17 10.35 30.63
N LEU A 626 -11.87 11.34 31.47
CA LEU A 626 -12.83 11.95 32.40
C LEU A 626 -13.98 12.65 31.66
N ALA A 627 -13.67 13.39 30.59
CA ALA A 627 -14.69 14.00 29.74
C ALA A 627 -15.58 12.94 29.05
N LEU A 628 -14.96 11.87 28.54
CA LEU A 628 -15.69 10.71 27.99
C LEU A 628 -16.58 10.06 29.05
N LEU A 629 -16.08 9.86 30.28
CA LEU A 629 -16.87 9.35 31.40
C LEU A 629 -18.03 10.28 31.75
N ALA A 630 -17.84 11.60 31.70
CA ALA A 630 -18.92 12.57 31.91
C ALA A 630 -19.98 12.50 30.80
N ILE A 631 -19.57 12.36 29.53
CA ILE A 631 -20.49 12.14 28.40
C ILE A 631 -21.24 10.82 28.58
N VAL A 632 -20.53 9.75 28.96
CA VAL A 632 -21.11 8.42 29.21
C VAL A 632 -22.10 8.48 30.38
N ALA A 633 -21.78 9.22 31.45
CA ALA A 633 -22.68 9.45 32.58
C ALA A 633 -23.92 10.24 32.15
N TRP A 634 -23.75 11.30 31.35
CA TRP A 634 -24.85 12.10 30.80
C TRP A 634 -25.78 11.26 29.92
N ILE A 635 -25.22 10.48 28.98
CA ILE A 635 -25.96 9.53 28.14
C ILE A 635 -26.66 8.48 29.01
N SER A 636 -25.99 7.98 30.05
CA SER A 636 -26.57 6.99 30.96
C SER A 636 -27.76 7.58 31.74
N VAL A 637 -27.64 8.82 32.25
CA VAL A 637 -28.71 9.51 33.00
C VAL A 637 -29.91 9.84 32.11
N THR A 638 -29.67 10.33 30.90
CA THR A 638 -30.74 10.63 29.92
C THR A 638 -31.51 9.36 29.52
N ILE A 639 -30.80 8.25 29.27
CA ILE A 639 -31.40 6.96 28.89
C ILE A 639 -32.06 6.23 30.08
N ALA A 640 -31.47 6.35 31.27
CA ALA A 640 -31.97 5.75 32.51
C ALA A 640 -33.07 6.59 33.19
N SER A 641 -33.54 7.67 32.55
CA SER A 641 -34.51 8.57 33.14
C SER A 641 -35.79 7.83 33.59
N PRO A 642 -36.25 8.08 34.83
CA PRO A 642 -37.42 7.42 35.42
C PRO A 642 -38.75 7.81 34.75
N THR A 643 -38.76 8.93 34.03
CA THR A 643 -39.93 9.50 33.34
C THR A 643 -40.31 8.73 32.07
N LEU A 644 -39.42 7.90 31.53
CA LEU A 644 -39.69 7.04 30.37
C LEU A 644 -40.48 5.77 30.77
N LYS A 645 -41.52 5.43 30.00
CA LYS A 645 -42.40 4.25 30.21
C LYS A 645 -41.57 2.98 30.48
N GLY A 646 -41.82 2.33 31.63
CA GLY A 646 -41.13 1.10 32.06
C GLY A 646 -39.84 1.31 32.89
N GLY A 647 -39.67 2.44 33.58
CA GLY A 647 -38.45 2.84 34.30
C GLY A 647 -38.46 2.82 35.82
N GLY A 648 -39.16 1.87 36.45
CA GLY A 648 -39.32 1.84 37.90
C GLY A 648 -38.12 1.28 38.68
N THR A 649 -37.40 0.29 38.14
CA THR A 649 -36.39 -0.49 38.90
C THR A 649 -34.96 -0.35 38.35
N THR A 650 -33.95 -0.36 39.23
CA THR A 650 -32.51 -0.30 38.91
C THR A 650 -32.07 -1.27 37.79
N PRO A 651 -32.46 -2.56 37.79
CA PRO A 651 -32.12 -3.48 36.71
C PRO A 651 -32.78 -3.15 35.35
N GLN A 652 -33.95 -2.50 35.32
CA GLN A 652 -34.58 -2.06 34.08
C GLN A 652 -33.86 -0.86 33.46
N ARG A 653 -33.38 0.05 34.30
CA ARG A 653 -32.55 1.21 33.88
C ARG A 653 -31.22 0.74 33.30
N LEU A 654 -30.55 -0.19 33.99
CA LEU A 654 -29.28 -0.76 33.53
C LEU A 654 -29.42 -1.48 32.17
N ARG A 655 -30.51 -2.25 31.98
CA ARG A 655 -30.81 -2.89 30.69
C ARG A 655 -31.00 -1.89 29.55
N ARG A 656 -31.59 -0.72 29.83
CA ARG A 656 -31.77 0.34 28.82
C ARG A 656 -30.44 0.97 28.40
N VAL A 657 -29.54 1.20 29.35
CA VAL A 657 -28.19 1.71 29.08
C VAL A 657 -27.40 0.72 28.22
N PHE A 658 -27.38 -0.56 28.58
CA PHE A 658 -26.70 -1.60 27.78
C PHE A 658 -27.36 -1.88 26.42
N ALA A 659 -28.65 -1.57 26.24
CA ALA A 659 -29.33 -1.66 24.94
C ALA A 659 -29.06 -0.43 24.04
N SER A 660 -28.42 0.62 24.55
CA SER A 660 -28.12 1.84 23.80
C SER A 660 -26.95 1.65 22.85
N THR A 661 -27.21 1.80 21.54
CA THR A 661 -26.17 1.79 20.51
C THR A 661 -25.20 2.96 20.67
N THR A 662 -25.69 4.14 21.08
CA THR A 662 -24.84 5.31 21.33
C THR A 662 -23.85 5.06 22.46
N PHE A 663 -24.31 4.46 23.57
CA PHE A 663 -23.44 4.10 24.69
C PHE A 663 -22.36 3.09 24.26
N CYS A 664 -22.76 2.05 23.51
CA CYS A 664 -21.84 1.03 23.01
C CYS A 664 -20.75 1.62 22.09
N LEU A 665 -21.12 2.54 21.18
CA LEU A 665 -20.16 3.19 20.28
C LEU A 665 -19.20 4.13 21.02
N VAL A 666 -19.73 4.99 21.90
CA VAL A 666 -18.92 5.98 22.64
C VAL A 666 -17.89 5.31 23.55
N CYS A 667 -18.25 4.20 24.19
CA CYS A 667 -17.32 3.47 25.07
C CYS A 667 -16.42 2.50 24.29
N GLY A 668 -17.00 1.76 23.33
CA GLY A 668 -16.34 0.64 22.70
C GLY A 668 -15.35 1.01 21.60
N VAL A 669 -15.66 2.01 20.77
CA VAL A 669 -14.80 2.38 19.63
C VAL A 669 -13.44 2.91 20.10
N PRO A 670 -13.35 3.90 21.02
CA PRO A 670 -12.05 4.39 21.49
C PRO A 670 -11.23 3.29 22.18
N LEU A 671 -11.89 2.42 22.95
CA LEU A 671 -11.23 1.30 23.63
C LEU A 671 -10.63 0.32 22.63
N ILE A 672 -11.37 -0.08 21.59
CA ILE A 672 -10.87 -0.99 20.54
C ILE A 672 -9.68 -0.36 19.81
N VAL A 673 -9.81 0.89 19.36
CA VAL A 673 -8.74 1.60 18.64
C VAL A 673 -7.47 1.68 19.50
N PHE A 674 -7.61 2.06 20.78
CA PHE A 674 -6.48 2.17 21.69
C PHE A 674 -5.84 0.80 21.99
N LEU A 675 -6.63 -0.23 22.27
CA LEU A 675 -6.11 -1.59 22.56
C LEU A 675 -5.40 -2.19 21.34
N VAL A 676 -5.94 -2.01 20.13
CA VAL A 676 -5.30 -2.52 18.90
C VAL A 676 -4.02 -1.72 18.61
N ALA A 677 -4.01 -0.39 18.77
CA ALA A 677 -2.81 0.42 18.58
C ALA A 677 -1.70 0.05 19.57
N MET A 678 -2.06 -0.14 20.85
CA MET A 678 -1.15 -0.65 21.88
C MET A 678 -0.62 -2.04 21.53
N PHE A 679 -1.50 -2.95 21.12
CA PHE A 679 -1.13 -4.32 20.75
C PHE A 679 -0.20 -4.36 19.53
N ALA A 680 -0.49 -3.57 18.50
CA ALA A 680 0.30 -3.46 17.28
C ALA A 680 1.74 -3.02 17.53
N GLN A 681 1.99 -2.24 18.59
CA GLN A 681 3.32 -1.72 18.91
C GLN A 681 4.00 -2.38 20.12
N TYR A 682 3.27 -3.11 20.97
CA TYR A 682 3.80 -3.71 22.21
C TYR A 682 5.02 -4.60 21.96
N LYS A 683 4.98 -5.44 20.91
CA LYS A 683 6.05 -6.40 20.62
C LYS A 683 7.19 -5.84 19.77
N SER A 684 7.05 -4.65 19.20
CA SER A 684 8.07 -4.01 18.34
C SER A 684 9.29 -3.54 19.13
N ALA A 685 9.16 -3.45 20.44
CA ALA A 685 10.15 -2.91 21.35
C ALA A 685 11.23 -3.91 21.82
N ASP A 686 10.93 -5.21 21.85
CA ASP A 686 11.81 -6.23 22.46
C ASP A 686 12.92 -6.74 21.52
N ILE A 687 13.06 -6.17 20.31
CA ILE A 687 13.95 -6.68 19.26
C ILE A 687 15.36 -6.06 19.35
N ALA A 688 15.55 -5.04 20.19
CA ALA A 688 16.75 -4.19 20.19
C ALA A 688 17.98 -4.75 20.96
N GLN A 689 18.10 -6.07 21.18
CA GLN A 689 19.19 -6.66 21.98
C GLN A 689 20.16 -7.59 21.23
N TYR A 690 20.19 -7.56 19.89
CA TYR A 690 21.23 -8.28 19.15
C TYR A 690 22.46 -7.40 18.95
N GLU A 691 23.56 -7.74 19.62
CA GLU A 691 24.89 -7.25 19.23
C GLU A 691 25.23 -7.82 17.84
N LEU A 692 25.23 -6.95 16.83
CA LEU A 692 25.68 -7.25 15.47
C LEU A 692 27.15 -6.84 15.35
N GLY A 693 28.06 -7.81 15.32
CA GLY A 693 29.51 -7.52 15.27
C GLY A 693 30.07 -7.33 13.86
N SER A 694 29.37 -7.80 12.81
CA SER A 694 29.89 -7.84 11.44
C SER A 694 28.81 -7.97 10.35
N PRO A 695 29.12 -7.62 9.08
CA PRO A 695 28.22 -7.88 7.93
C PRO A 695 27.84 -9.36 7.78
N SER A 696 28.77 -10.28 8.08
CA SER A 696 28.49 -11.72 8.08
C SER A 696 27.44 -12.09 9.13
N ASP A 697 27.53 -11.54 10.34
CA ASP A 697 26.56 -11.81 11.40
C ASP A 697 25.16 -11.34 11.01
N TYR A 698 25.04 -10.20 10.33
CA TYR A 698 23.76 -9.72 9.81
C TYR A 698 23.17 -10.69 8.80
N LEU A 699 23.94 -11.09 7.79
CA LEU A 699 23.48 -11.99 6.75
C LEU A 699 23.11 -13.39 7.29
N THR A 700 23.73 -13.86 8.36
CA THR A 700 23.39 -15.13 9.01
C THR A 700 22.17 -15.00 9.93
N LYS A 701 22.06 -13.90 10.68
CA LYS A 701 20.93 -13.62 11.58
C LYS A 701 19.71 -13.04 10.85
N LEU A 702 19.82 -12.70 9.56
CA LEU A 702 18.73 -12.12 8.79
C LEU A 702 17.46 -12.97 8.83
N GLY A 703 17.58 -14.30 8.82
CA GLY A 703 16.44 -15.19 8.99
C GLY A 703 15.74 -15.01 10.34
N VAL A 704 16.50 -14.85 11.43
CA VAL A 704 15.97 -14.60 12.78
C VAL A 704 15.36 -13.21 12.86
N ILE A 705 16.06 -12.17 12.37
CA ILE A 705 15.58 -10.77 12.32
C ILE A 705 14.30 -10.68 11.48
N ALA A 706 14.23 -11.40 10.37
CA ALA A 706 13.07 -11.43 9.49
C ALA A 706 11.81 -11.99 10.16
N HIS A 707 11.93 -12.86 11.17
CA HIS A 707 10.78 -13.36 11.94
C HIS A 707 10.20 -12.33 12.91
N VAL A 708 10.90 -11.23 13.20
CA VAL A 708 10.53 -10.28 14.25
C VAL A 708 9.91 -8.97 13.72
N ALA A 709 10.05 -8.71 12.42
CA ALA A 709 9.51 -7.52 11.75
C ALA A 709 7.97 -7.44 11.83
N GLN A 710 7.45 -6.27 12.21
CA GLN A 710 6.02 -6.04 12.47
C GLN A 710 5.35 -5.18 11.40
N GLU A 711 4.05 -5.40 11.25
CA GLU A 711 3.14 -4.60 10.44
C GLU A 711 3.15 -3.12 10.92
N PRO A 712 3.41 -2.15 10.03
CA PRO A 712 3.46 -0.74 10.43
C PRO A 712 2.09 -0.25 10.93
N LEU A 713 2.06 0.50 12.03
CA LEU A 713 0.84 1.17 12.49
C LEU A 713 0.65 2.50 11.74
N ALA A 714 -0.09 2.46 10.62
CA ALA A 714 -0.32 3.63 9.78
C ALA A 714 -1.79 3.73 9.34
N PHE A 715 -2.55 4.66 9.94
CA PHE A 715 -4.01 4.68 9.85
C PHE A 715 -4.58 5.00 8.46
N PHE A 716 -3.92 5.89 7.70
CA PHE A 716 -4.45 6.46 6.47
C PHE A 716 -3.42 6.47 5.33
N SER A 717 -2.36 5.69 5.48
CA SER A 717 -1.29 5.57 4.50
C SER A 717 -1.62 4.58 3.37
N GLY A 718 -2.60 3.70 3.56
CA GLY A 718 -2.94 2.66 2.60
C GLY A 718 -2.03 1.43 2.65
N ILE A 719 -1.22 1.24 3.69
CA ILE A 719 -0.23 0.14 3.77
C ILE A 719 -0.30 -0.62 5.10
N SER A 720 -1.46 -0.55 5.78
CA SER A 720 -1.61 -1.12 7.12
C SER A 720 -2.95 -1.83 7.26
N ILE A 721 -2.92 -3.07 7.72
CA ILE A 721 -4.14 -3.82 8.03
C ILE A 721 -4.83 -3.36 9.32
N TRP A 722 -4.11 -2.70 10.25
CA TRP A 722 -4.62 -2.41 11.59
C TRP A 722 -5.94 -1.60 11.61
N PRO A 723 -6.15 -0.57 10.77
CA PRO A 723 -7.43 0.14 10.70
C PRO A 723 -8.57 -0.75 10.22
N SER A 724 -8.31 -1.64 9.26
CA SER A 724 -9.28 -2.65 8.80
C SER A 724 -9.65 -3.60 9.93
N GLU A 725 -8.67 -4.03 10.72
CA GLU A 725 -8.91 -4.90 11.88
C GLU A 725 -9.70 -4.20 12.99
N MET A 726 -9.42 -2.92 13.26
CA MET A 726 -10.21 -2.12 14.20
C MET A 726 -11.68 -2.04 13.76
N LEU A 727 -11.94 -1.80 12.46
CA LEU A 727 -13.30 -1.78 11.93
C LEU A 727 -14.00 -3.15 12.04
N ARG A 728 -13.29 -4.25 11.84
CA ARG A 728 -13.84 -5.61 12.01
C ARG A 728 -14.18 -5.91 13.47
N LEU A 729 -13.32 -5.51 14.41
CA LEU A 729 -13.62 -5.63 15.84
C LEU A 729 -14.80 -4.76 16.27
N ILE A 730 -14.93 -3.55 15.73
CA ILE A 730 -16.11 -2.70 15.93
C ILE A 730 -17.35 -3.39 15.35
N ALA A 731 -17.26 -4.01 14.17
CA ALA A 731 -18.34 -4.77 13.56
C ALA A 731 -18.74 -5.99 14.41
N LEU A 732 -17.78 -6.73 14.96
CA LEU A 732 -18.01 -7.85 15.88
C LEU A 732 -18.70 -7.39 17.17
N MET A 733 -18.21 -6.31 17.78
CA MET A 733 -18.83 -5.69 18.96
C MET A 733 -20.27 -5.29 18.66
N LEU A 734 -20.52 -4.62 17.53
CA LEU A 734 -21.88 -4.25 17.10
C LEU A 734 -22.75 -5.46 16.82
N ALA A 735 -22.20 -6.55 16.30
CA ALA A 735 -22.97 -7.77 16.08
C ALA A 735 -23.46 -8.38 17.39
N ILE A 736 -22.59 -8.45 18.40
CA ILE A 736 -22.93 -8.91 19.75
C ILE A 736 -23.96 -7.96 20.38
N HIS A 737 -23.72 -6.65 20.30
CA HIS A 737 -24.62 -5.62 20.82
C HIS A 737 -26.02 -5.71 20.18
N PHE A 738 -26.11 -5.79 18.86
CA PHE A 738 -27.38 -5.87 18.16
C PHE A 738 -28.14 -7.16 18.45
N MET A 739 -27.46 -8.28 18.68
CA MET A 739 -28.12 -9.51 19.11
C MET A 739 -28.76 -9.35 20.50
N VAL A 740 -28.05 -8.74 21.46
CA VAL A 740 -28.58 -8.44 22.80
C VAL A 740 -29.73 -7.45 22.71
N LYS A 741 -29.56 -6.36 21.96
CA LYS A 741 -30.55 -5.32 21.75
C LYS A 741 -31.82 -5.86 21.11
N ALA A 742 -31.70 -6.64 20.03
CA ALA A 742 -32.84 -7.28 19.38
C ALA A 742 -33.63 -8.18 20.34
N GLY A 743 -32.93 -8.93 21.20
CA GLY A 743 -33.58 -9.76 22.23
C GLY A 743 -34.31 -8.96 23.30
N ILE A 744 -33.79 -7.79 23.68
CA ILE A 744 -34.45 -6.88 24.62
C ILE A 744 -35.67 -6.24 23.96
N ASP A 745 -35.53 -5.67 22.77
CA ASP A 745 -36.59 -4.98 22.02
C ASP A 745 -37.79 -5.91 21.77
N LEU A 746 -37.53 -7.15 21.34
CA LEU A 746 -38.59 -8.14 21.09
C LEU A 746 -39.36 -8.50 22.37
N ARG A 747 -38.68 -8.65 23.50
CA ARG A 747 -39.28 -8.98 24.80
C ARG A 747 -40.07 -7.81 25.40
N VAL A 748 -39.60 -6.58 25.20
CA VAL A 748 -40.32 -5.38 25.63
C VAL A 748 -41.62 -5.25 24.84
N ASN A 749 -41.55 -5.40 23.52
CA ASN A 749 -42.72 -5.37 22.65
C ASN A 749 -43.70 -6.50 22.96
N GLU A 750 -43.23 -7.70 23.31
CA GLU A 750 -44.10 -8.81 23.75
C GLU A 750 -44.92 -8.45 25.00
N ARG A 751 -44.33 -7.75 25.97
CA ARG A 751 -45.04 -7.30 27.18
C ARG A 751 -46.03 -6.20 26.87
N GLU A 752 -45.64 -5.24 26.03
CA GLU A 752 -46.49 -4.13 25.62
C GLU A 752 -47.72 -4.61 24.86
N LEU A 753 -47.54 -5.53 23.90
CA LEU A 753 -48.63 -6.16 23.16
C LEU A 753 -49.53 -7.00 24.09
N GLY A 754 -48.95 -7.76 25.01
CA GLY A 754 -49.72 -8.54 25.98
C GLY A 754 -50.62 -7.67 26.87
N GLN A 755 -50.12 -6.51 27.31
CA GLN A 755 -50.90 -5.54 28.08
C GLN A 755 -51.97 -4.83 27.24
N ARG A 756 -51.62 -4.36 26.03
CA ARG A 756 -52.52 -3.60 25.17
C ARG A 756 -53.70 -4.43 24.66
N PHE A 757 -53.45 -5.69 24.33
CA PHE A 757 -54.44 -6.62 23.80
C PHE A 757 -54.91 -7.65 24.83
N SER A 758 -54.72 -7.39 26.13
CA SER A 758 -55.21 -8.23 27.24
C SER A 758 -54.93 -9.74 27.06
N LEU A 759 -53.72 -10.09 26.59
CA LEU A 759 -53.27 -11.47 26.38
C LEU A 759 -52.49 -11.95 27.61
N ASP A 760 -52.87 -13.09 28.19
CA ASP A 760 -52.14 -13.63 29.35
C ASP A 760 -50.68 -13.98 29.03
N PRO A 761 -49.75 -13.71 29.96
CA PRO A 761 -48.36 -14.09 29.79
C PRO A 761 -48.19 -15.62 29.76
N LEU A 762 -47.19 -16.09 29.02
CA LEU A 762 -46.86 -17.52 28.96
C LEU A 762 -46.52 -18.06 30.36
N PRO A 763 -47.01 -19.26 30.77
CA PRO A 763 -46.67 -19.83 32.07
C PRO A 763 -45.16 -20.06 32.22
N LYS A 764 -44.59 -19.62 33.34
CA LYS A 764 -43.13 -19.65 33.62
C LYS A 764 -42.47 -21.03 33.50
N LYS A 765 -43.24 -22.13 33.63
CA LYS A 765 -42.78 -23.53 33.61
C LYS A 765 -43.23 -24.34 32.39
N THR A 766 -43.41 -23.71 31.23
CA THR A 766 -43.75 -24.45 30.00
C THR A 766 -42.52 -25.20 29.47
N PRO A 767 -42.51 -26.56 29.46
CA PRO A 767 -41.33 -27.35 29.08
C PRO A 767 -41.01 -27.22 27.59
N PHE A 768 -39.74 -27.44 27.24
CA PHE A 768 -39.33 -27.56 25.84
C PHE A 768 -39.98 -28.80 25.20
N ARG A 769 -40.48 -28.66 23.98
CA ARG A 769 -41.04 -29.76 23.17
C ARG A 769 -40.48 -29.65 21.75
N TRP A 770 -40.08 -30.77 21.16
CA TRP A 770 -39.48 -30.81 19.81
C TRP A 770 -40.40 -30.25 18.71
N HIS A 771 -41.72 -30.41 18.84
CA HIS A 771 -42.69 -29.82 17.91
C HIS A 771 -42.69 -28.27 17.91
N HIS A 772 -42.13 -27.61 18.94
CA HIS A 772 -41.95 -26.15 18.96
C HIS A 772 -40.71 -25.68 18.19
N VAL A 773 -39.86 -26.58 17.68
CA VAL A 773 -38.69 -26.19 16.87
C VAL A 773 -39.16 -25.70 15.50
N GLY A 774 -40.06 -26.43 14.83
CA GLY A 774 -40.62 -26.08 13.52
C GLY A 774 -39.54 -25.90 12.45
N LEU A 775 -38.92 -27.00 12.00
CA LEU A 775 -37.88 -26.98 10.98
C LEU A 775 -38.51 -26.89 9.58
N GLY A 776 -38.23 -25.82 8.83
CA GLY A 776 -38.56 -25.69 7.40
C GLY A 776 -39.70 -24.72 7.06
N LEU A 777 -40.02 -24.64 5.75
CA LEU A 777 -41.15 -23.89 5.15
C LEU A 777 -42.52 -24.50 5.50
N GLU A 778 -42.64 -25.28 6.57
CA GLU A 778 -43.92 -25.81 7.00
C GLU A 778 -44.85 -24.64 7.38
N GLN A 779 -45.97 -24.54 6.67
CA GLN A 779 -47.12 -23.80 7.16
C GLN A 779 -47.39 -24.32 8.57
N TRP A 780 -47.60 -23.40 9.53
CA TRP A 780 -48.03 -23.75 10.88
C TRP A 780 -49.33 -24.56 10.77
N ARG A 781 -49.24 -25.90 10.70
CA ARG A 781 -50.39 -26.80 10.73
C ARG A 781 -50.64 -27.12 12.19
N MET A 782 -51.58 -26.39 12.78
CA MET A 782 -52.15 -26.75 14.08
C MET A 782 -53.08 -27.96 13.86
N THR A 783 -52.55 -29.18 13.91
CA THR A 783 -53.39 -30.38 13.95
C THR A 783 -53.94 -30.55 15.37
N ARG A 784 -55.22 -30.23 15.56
CA ARG A 784 -55.97 -30.76 16.71
C ARG A 784 -56.24 -32.23 16.41
N SER A 785 -55.52 -33.14 17.07
CA SER A 785 -55.93 -34.56 17.06
C SER A 785 -57.23 -34.66 17.84
N ASP A 786 -58.24 -35.27 17.22
CA ASP A 786 -59.61 -35.50 17.68
C ASP A 786 -60.55 -34.28 17.76
N LYS A 787 -61.33 -34.09 16.69
CA LYS A 787 -62.78 -34.39 16.63
C LYS A 787 -63.34 -34.05 15.23
N SER A 788 -64.28 -34.87 14.79
CA SER A 788 -64.97 -34.79 13.50
C SER A 788 -65.70 -33.46 13.27
N GLY A 789 -65.51 -32.88 12.08
CA GLY A 789 -66.57 -32.17 11.35
C GLY A 789 -66.94 -30.76 11.79
N THR A 790 -65.99 -29.84 12.00
CA THR A 790 -66.17 -28.39 11.81
C THR A 790 -64.80 -27.74 11.73
N GLU A 791 -64.60 -26.71 10.89
CA GLU A 791 -63.31 -25.99 10.84
C GLU A 791 -62.94 -25.47 12.24
N PRO A 792 -61.74 -25.74 12.77
CA PRO A 792 -61.38 -25.36 14.13
C PRO A 792 -61.22 -23.84 14.23
N GLU A 793 -62.12 -23.18 14.96
CA GLU A 793 -61.95 -21.80 15.40
C GLU A 793 -60.79 -21.71 16.42
N PHE A 794 -59.76 -20.89 16.14
CA PHE A 794 -58.65 -20.66 17.06
C PHE A 794 -58.72 -19.27 17.72
N SER A 795 -58.40 -19.22 19.02
CA SER A 795 -58.30 -17.96 19.76
C SER A 795 -56.96 -17.26 19.48
N ALA A 796 -56.98 -15.92 19.39
CA ALA A 796 -55.77 -15.10 19.30
C ALA A 796 -54.76 -15.38 20.42
N GLN A 797 -55.25 -15.78 21.61
CA GLN A 797 -54.44 -16.15 22.76
C GLN A 797 -53.60 -17.43 22.51
N GLU A 798 -54.21 -18.45 21.92
CA GLU A 798 -53.55 -19.72 21.63
C GLU A 798 -52.51 -19.55 20.51
N ALA A 799 -52.85 -18.76 19.49
CA ALA A 799 -51.93 -18.34 18.43
C ALA A 799 -50.70 -17.60 18.99
N TRP A 800 -50.92 -16.67 19.92
CA TRP A 800 -49.85 -15.93 20.60
C TRP A 800 -48.98 -16.81 21.50
N HIS A 801 -49.58 -17.74 22.26
CA HIS A 801 -48.82 -18.70 23.07
C HIS A 801 -47.98 -19.65 22.21
N ALA A 802 -48.52 -20.10 21.08
CA ALA A 802 -47.81 -20.92 20.10
C ALA A 802 -46.62 -20.17 19.49
N TYR A 803 -46.75 -18.87 19.22
CA TYR A 803 -45.65 -18.00 18.81
C TYR A 803 -44.58 -17.87 19.89
N LEU A 804 -44.99 -17.51 21.11
CA LEU A 804 -44.09 -17.31 22.25
C LEU A 804 -43.31 -18.58 22.62
N CYS A 805 -43.94 -19.76 22.54
CA CYS A 805 -43.26 -21.05 22.72
C CYS A 805 -42.13 -21.28 21.70
N ARG A 806 -42.32 -20.89 20.44
CA ARG A 806 -41.33 -21.00 19.36
C ARG A 806 -40.26 -19.89 19.39
N ASN A 807 -40.60 -18.76 20.01
CA ASN A 807 -39.72 -17.61 20.23
C ASN A 807 -38.81 -17.76 21.46
N LYS A 808 -38.99 -18.83 22.26
CA LYS A 808 -38.09 -19.18 23.36
C LYS A 808 -36.65 -19.40 22.88
N PHE A 809 -35.72 -19.25 23.82
CA PHE A 809 -34.29 -19.40 23.55
C PHE A 809 -33.94 -20.72 22.87
N TRP A 810 -34.34 -21.87 23.43
CA TRP A 810 -33.95 -23.19 22.90
C TRP A 810 -34.47 -23.50 21.48
N PRO A 811 -35.77 -23.36 21.16
CA PRO A 811 -36.24 -23.55 19.78
C PRO A 811 -35.54 -22.64 18.76
N ARG A 812 -35.34 -21.37 19.11
CA ARG A 812 -34.59 -20.42 18.27
C ARG A 812 -33.13 -20.83 18.11
N PHE A 813 -32.46 -21.19 19.20
CA PHE A 813 -31.07 -21.61 19.20
C PHE A 813 -30.85 -22.83 18.31
N ILE A 814 -31.74 -23.82 18.35
CA ILE A 814 -31.67 -25.01 17.50
C ILE A 814 -31.87 -24.63 16.02
N ARG A 815 -32.89 -23.82 15.68
CA ARG A 815 -33.12 -23.38 14.29
C ARG A 815 -31.93 -22.59 13.73
N ILE A 816 -31.44 -21.62 14.50
CA ILE A 816 -30.26 -20.82 14.12
C ILE A 816 -29.03 -21.73 14.00
N GLY A 817 -28.82 -22.66 14.94
CA GLY A 817 -27.68 -23.58 14.93
C GLY A 817 -27.66 -24.50 13.70
N VAL A 818 -28.82 -25.00 13.28
CA VAL A 818 -28.95 -25.79 12.04
C VAL A 818 -28.61 -24.92 10.81
N LEU A 819 -29.20 -23.73 10.68
CA LEU A 819 -28.92 -22.81 9.57
C LEU A 819 -27.45 -22.35 9.55
N PHE A 820 -26.90 -22.05 10.72
CA PHE A 820 -25.49 -21.71 10.93
C PHE A 820 -24.59 -22.83 10.43
N THR A 821 -24.85 -24.08 10.83
CA THR A 821 -24.01 -25.22 10.45
C THR A 821 -24.06 -25.45 8.94
N LEU A 822 -25.25 -25.40 8.34
CA LEU A 822 -25.42 -25.56 6.89
C LEU A 822 -24.75 -24.44 6.11
N TYR A 823 -24.93 -23.19 6.53
CA TYR A 823 -24.34 -22.04 5.84
C TYR A 823 -22.83 -21.91 6.09
N PHE A 824 -22.35 -22.31 7.26
CA PHE A 824 -20.91 -22.39 7.54
C PHE A 824 -20.26 -23.42 6.61
N LEU A 825 -20.86 -24.61 6.47
CA LEU A 825 -20.38 -25.63 5.54
C LEU A 825 -20.43 -25.12 4.09
N PHE A 826 -21.53 -24.49 3.68
CA PHE A 826 -21.65 -23.86 2.36
C PHE A 826 -20.56 -22.80 2.13
N SER A 827 -20.37 -21.87 3.07
CA SER A 827 -19.38 -20.80 2.97
C SER A 827 -17.96 -21.36 2.95
N PHE A 828 -17.68 -22.38 3.77
CA PHE A 828 -16.41 -23.09 3.77
C PHE A 828 -16.12 -23.74 2.42
N ILE A 829 -17.11 -24.41 1.81
CA ILE A 829 -16.99 -24.99 0.47
C ILE A 829 -16.75 -23.89 -0.58
N VAL A 830 -17.54 -22.82 -0.58
CA VAL A 830 -17.38 -21.68 -1.52
C VAL A 830 -15.99 -21.06 -1.41
N LEU A 831 -15.47 -20.84 -0.21
CA LEU A 831 -14.13 -20.28 0.00
C LEU A 831 -13.00 -21.24 -0.39
N ARG A 832 -13.26 -22.55 -0.46
CA ARG A 832 -12.30 -23.55 -0.95
C ARG A 832 -12.33 -23.71 -2.48
N LEU A 833 -13.43 -23.34 -3.13
CA LEU A 833 -13.56 -23.40 -4.60
C LEU A 833 -12.78 -22.29 -5.32
N PHE A 834 -12.53 -21.17 -4.64
CA PHE A 834 -11.75 -20.05 -5.19
C PHE A 834 -10.42 -19.90 -4.45
N PRO A 835 -9.34 -19.46 -5.11
CA PRO A 835 -8.07 -19.18 -4.44
C PRO A 835 -8.27 -18.18 -3.29
N PRO A 836 -7.74 -18.45 -2.09
CA PRO A 836 -7.86 -17.51 -0.99
C PRO A 836 -7.09 -16.23 -1.32
N PRO A 837 -7.69 -15.04 -1.09
CA PRO A 837 -6.96 -13.78 -1.22
C PRO A 837 -5.82 -13.76 -0.20
N LEU A 838 -4.65 -13.29 -0.60
CA LEU A 838 -3.59 -12.95 0.34
C LEU A 838 -4.03 -11.71 1.14
N PRO A 839 -4.07 -11.76 2.47
CA PRO A 839 -4.08 -10.54 3.26
C PRO A 839 -2.81 -9.72 2.93
N PRO A 840 -2.89 -8.40 2.72
CA PRO A 840 -1.73 -7.54 2.49
C PRO A 840 -0.91 -7.31 3.78
N ALA A 841 -0.86 -8.30 4.66
CA ALA A 841 -0.23 -8.22 5.96
C ALA A 841 1.28 -8.53 5.90
N ARG A 842 2.03 -7.97 6.85
CA ARG A 842 3.45 -8.21 7.06
C ARG A 842 3.69 -8.81 8.45
N GLY A 843 4.34 -9.98 8.47
CA GLY A 843 4.73 -10.68 9.69
C GLY A 843 3.65 -11.64 10.22
N GLU A 844 4.09 -12.70 10.88
CA GLU A 844 3.22 -13.82 11.28
C GLU A 844 2.13 -13.41 12.29
N PHE A 845 2.43 -12.46 13.17
CA PHE A 845 1.45 -11.94 14.14
C PHE A 845 0.26 -11.24 13.46
N ALA A 846 0.52 -10.42 12.45
CA ALA A 846 -0.51 -9.71 11.70
C ALA A 846 -1.43 -10.69 10.97
N PHE A 847 -0.86 -11.73 10.34
CA PHE A 847 -1.64 -12.79 9.68
C PHE A 847 -2.51 -13.59 10.65
N GLN A 848 -1.98 -13.95 11.84
CA GLN A 848 -2.78 -14.68 12.83
C GLN A 848 -3.90 -13.81 13.41
N PHE A 849 -3.61 -12.53 13.64
CA PHE A 849 -4.62 -11.57 14.12
C PHE A 849 -5.76 -11.40 13.11
N ASP A 850 -5.44 -11.11 11.84
CA ASP A 850 -6.42 -11.04 10.74
C ASP A 850 -7.27 -12.31 10.67
N LYS A 851 -6.65 -13.49 10.70
CA LYS A 851 -7.35 -14.78 10.65
C LYS A 851 -8.33 -14.97 11.80
N VAL A 852 -7.95 -14.62 13.02
CA VAL A 852 -8.83 -14.74 14.20
C VAL A 852 -9.98 -13.75 14.12
N VAL A 853 -9.68 -12.48 13.81
CA VAL A 853 -10.67 -11.40 13.77
C VAL A 853 -11.67 -11.61 12.63
N ILE A 854 -11.22 -12.00 11.43
CA ILE A 854 -12.12 -12.25 10.30
C ILE A 854 -13.06 -13.42 10.57
N ILE A 855 -12.57 -14.52 11.17
CA ILE A 855 -13.40 -15.67 11.53
C ILE A 855 -14.40 -15.29 12.62
N ALA A 856 -13.95 -14.62 13.69
CA ALA A 856 -14.82 -14.18 14.77
C ALA A 856 -15.92 -13.23 14.27
N THR A 857 -15.55 -12.26 13.44
CA THR A 857 -16.48 -11.30 12.84
C THR A 857 -17.47 -11.98 11.89
N ALA A 858 -17.02 -12.92 11.06
CA ALA A 858 -17.89 -13.70 10.19
C ALA A 858 -18.90 -14.56 10.97
N ILE A 859 -18.47 -15.22 12.04
CA ILE A 859 -19.35 -15.98 12.94
C ILE A 859 -20.36 -15.05 13.60
N GLY A 860 -19.92 -13.91 14.15
CA GLY A 860 -20.79 -12.92 14.77
C GLY A 860 -21.84 -12.38 13.80
N MET A 861 -21.43 -12.01 12.59
CA MET A 861 -22.31 -11.56 11.51
C MET A 861 -23.31 -12.63 11.08
N MET A 862 -22.87 -13.88 10.97
CA MET A 862 -23.73 -15.01 10.60
C MET A 862 -24.80 -15.30 11.67
N ILE A 863 -24.39 -15.36 12.94
CA ILE A 863 -25.32 -15.55 14.06
C ILE A 863 -26.33 -14.41 14.12
N LEU A 864 -25.88 -13.16 14.00
CA LEU A 864 -26.78 -12.00 13.97
C LEU A 864 -27.76 -12.07 12.80
N SER A 865 -27.27 -12.37 11.60
CA SER A 865 -28.09 -12.46 10.39
C SER A 865 -29.16 -13.53 10.56
N PHE A 866 -28.80 -14.74 10.99
CA PHE A 866 -29.78 -15.80 11.21
C PHE A 866 -30.72 -15.53 12.37
N TYR A 867 -30.26 -14.84 13.42
CA TYR A 867 -31.14 -14.39 14.48
C TYR A 867 -32.23 -13.44 13.97
N VAL A 868 -31.83 -12.46 13.15
CA VAL A 868 -32.76 -11.46 12.58
C VAL A 868 -33.69 -12.12 11.57
N VAL A 869 -33.16 -12.96 10.69
CA VAL A 869 -33.95 -13.72 9.71
C VAL A 869 -34.94 -14.65 10.39
N ASP A 870 -34.53 -15.41 11.42
CA ASP A 870 -35.43 -16.26 12.22
C ASP A 870 -36.55 -15.44 12.85
N ALA A 871 -36.20 -14.31 13.47
CA ALA A 871 -37.19 -13.41 14.07
C ALA A 871 -38.19 -12.92 13.02
N ILE A 872 -37.74 -12.53 11.83
CA ILE A 872 -38.61 -12.06 10.75
C ILE A 872 -39.48 -13.19 10.21
N GLN A 873 -38.91 -14.36 9.91
CA GLN A 873 -39.66 -15.50 9.36
C GLN A 873 -40.71 -16.03 10.35
N LEU A 874 -40.36 -16.10 11.64
CA LEU A 874 -41.31 -16.50 12.69
C LEU A 874 -42.50 -15.53 12.74
N ASN A 875 -42.27 -14.22 12.58
CA ASN A 875 -43.33 -13.23 12.48
C ASN A 875 -44.12 -13.33 11.17
N SER A 876 -43.47 -13.55 10.02
CA SER A 876 -44.16 -13.74 8.74
C SER A 876 -45.11 -14.95 8.75
N ASN A 877 -44.64 -16.06 9.31
CA ASN A 877 -45.45 -17.28 9.43
C ASN A 877 -46.61 -17.09 10.42
N PHE A 878 -46.36 -16.39 11.53
CA PHE A 878 -47.40 -15.98 12.46
C PHE A 878 -48.47 -15.11 11.78
N ILE A 879 -48.09 -14.09 11.01
CA ILE A 879 -49.03 -13.21 10.27
C ILE A 879 -49.87 -14.00 9.27
N ARG A 880 -49.26 -14.93 8.52
CA ARG A 880 -49.99 -15.79 7.57
C ARG A 880 -50.99 -16.72 8.25
N MET A 881 -50.73 -17.12 9.49
CA MET A 881 -51.68 -17.89 10.29
C MET A 881 -52.87 -17.02 10.71
N PHE A 882 -52.61 -15.78 11.16
CA PHE A 882 -53.66 -14.81 11.47
C PHE A 882 -54.61 -14.61 10.28
N ALA A 883 -54.08 -14.47 9.07
CA ALA A 883 -54.87 -14.27 7.86
C ALA A 883 -55.78 -15.47 7.45
N ARG A 884 -55.65 -16.66 8.08
CA ARG A 884 -56.30 -17.89 7.61
C ARG A 884 -57.22 -18.57 8.63
N VAL A 885 -56.97 -18.45 9.93
CA VAL A 885 -57.48 -19.42 10.93
C VAL A 885 -57.95 -18.80 12.26
N VAL A 886 -57.61 -17.54 12.56
CA VAL A 886 -57.96 -16.91 13.84
C VAL A 886 -59.27 -16.13 13.70
N THR A 887 -60.24 -16.37 14.58
CA THR A 887 -61.58 -15.76 14.51
C THR A 887 -62.09 -15.18 15.83
N LYS A 888 -61.41 -15.43 16.96
CA LYS A 888 -61.88 -15.00 18.31
C LYS A 888 -60.82 -14.24 19.10
N TRP A 889 -61.13 -12.99 19.45
CA TRP A 889 -60.39 -12.14 20.39
C TRP A 889 -61.19 -12.08 21.69
N GLY A 890 -60.54 -12.33 22.84
CA GLY A 890 -61.21 -12.36 24.15
C GLY A 890 -61.62 -10.97 24.68
N ALA A 891 -61.41 -10.71 25.98
CA ALA A 891 -61.87 -9.51 26.72
C ALA A 891 -61.43 -8.12 26.18
N VAL A 892 -60.69 -8.05 25.07
CA VAL A 892 -60.40 -6.80 24.34
C VAL A 892 -61.67 -6.24 23.68
N VAL A 893 -62.59 -7.12 23.29
CA VAL A 893 -63.85 -6.77 22.62
C VAL A 893 -64.73 -5.86 23.50
N GLU A 894 -64.64 -5.98 24.83
CA GLU A 894 -65.43 -5.19 25.78
C GLU A 894 -64.95 -3.73 25.97
N LYS A 895 -63.75 -3.38 25.50
CA LYS A 895 -63.15 -2.04 25.71
C LYS A 895 -63.23 -1.08 24.52
N SER A 896 -63.64 -1.54 23.34
CA SER A 896 -63.72 -0.70 22.14
C SER A 896 -65.15 -0.21 21.88
N TRP A 897 -65.47 1.00 22.35
CA TRP A 897 -66.77 1.64 22.12
C TRP A 897 -66.74 2.44 20.81
N ARG A 898 -67.27 1.87 19.72
CA ARG A 898 -67.60 2.58 18.46
C ARG A 898 -69.12 2.50 18.21
N SER A 899 -69.70 3.54 17.61
CA SER A 899 -71.14 3.62 17.31
C SER A 899 -71.38 3.75 15.80
N PRO A 900 -72.15 2.82 15.17
CA PRO A 900 -72.82 1.64 15.73
C PRO A 900 -71.83 0.53 16.15
N PRO A 901 -72.21 -0.37 17.07
CA PRO A 901 -71.34 -1.46 17.53
C PRO A 901 -71.04 -2.42 16.36
N LEU A 902 -69.75 -2.68 16.17
CA LEU A 902 -69.23 -3.68 15.24
C LEU A 902 -69.58 -5.09 15.73
N SER A 903 -69.73 -6.03 14.82
CA SER A 903 -69.83 -7.45 15.20
C SER A 903 -68.49 -7.97 15.75
N GLU A 904 -68.52 -9.06 16.51
CA GLU A 904 -67.32 -9.69 17.10
C GLU A 904 -66.27 -10.04 16.01
N GLU A 905 -66.73 -10.48 14.84
CA GLU A 905 -65.88 -10.79 13.67
C GLU A 905 -65.21 -9.53 13.08
N GLU A 906 -65.94 -8.42 12.98
CA GLU A 906 -65.44 -7.16 12.43
C GLU A 906 -64.40 -6.50 13.35
N LEU A 907 -64.62 -6.60 14.65
CA LEU A 907 -63.69 -6.08 15.65
C LEU A 907 -62.43 -6.95 15.78
N SER A 908 -62.57 -8.26 15.62
CA SER A 908 -61.45 -9.21 15.50
C SER A 908 -60.52 -8.79 14.36
N ALA A 909 -61.06 -8.58 13.16
CA ALA A 909 -60.28 -8.21 11.98
C ALA A 909 -59.55 -6.85 12.12
N TYR A 910 -60.16 -5.88 12.82
CA TYR A 910 -59.51 -4.61 13.16
C TYR A 910 -58.32 -4.82 14.12
N ASN A 911 -58.53 -5.55 15.22
CA ASN A 911 -57.48 -5.80 16.22
C ASN A 911 -56.30 -6.58 15.63
N GLU A 912 -56.54 -7.49 14.68
CA GLU A 912 -55.50 -8.23 13.97
C GLU A 912 -54.53 -7.31 13.22
N ILE A 913 -55.05 -6.40 12.41
CA ILE A 913 -54.22 -5.48 11.62
C ILE A 913 -53.36 -4.62 12.54
N PHE A 914 -53.95 -4.04 13.60
CA PHE A 914 -53.21 -3.17 14.51
C PHE A 914 -52.20 -3.94 15.37
N PHE A 915 -52.51 -5.16 15.79
CA PHE A 915 -51.56 -6.05 16.45
C PHE A 915 -50.36 -6.35 15.55
N VAL A 916 -50.62 -6.73 14.30
CA VAL A 916 -49.56 -6.99 13.31
C VAL A 916 -48.76 -5.73 13.01
N ALA A 917 -49.39 -4.56 12.90
CA ALA A 917 -48.71 -3.30 12.67
C ALA A 917 -47.73 -2.95 13.81
N ASP A 918 -48.15 -3.14 15.06
CA ASP A 918 -47.34 -2.88 16.24
C ASP A 918 -46.20 -3.89 16.40
N ARG A 919 -46.45 -5.18 16.16
CA ARG A 919 -45.40 -6.22 16.22
C ARG A 919 -44.36 -6.03 15.13
N THR A 920 -44.82 -5.80 13.89
CA THR A 920 -43.92 -5.65 12.74
C THR A 920 -43.13 -4.36 12.76
N GLN A 921 -43.56 -3.32 13.48
CA GLN A 921 -42.78 -2.10 13.66
C GLN A 921 -41.43 -2.36 14.34
N VAL A 922 -41.39 -3.24 15.34
CA VAL A 922 -40.14 -3.58 16.03
C VAL A 922 -39.32 -4.57 15.21
N VAL A 923 -39.98 -5.56 14.60
CA VAL A 923 -39.32 -6.62 13.83
C VAL A 923 -38.69 -6.08 12.53
N ALA A 924 -39.35 -5.17 11.83
CA ALA A 924 -38.83 -4.58 10.60
C ALA A 924 -37.56 -3.74 10.84
N ARG A 925 -37.38 -3.17 12.04
CA ARG A 925 -36.15 -2.44 12.39
C ARG A 925 -34.93 -3.35 12.52
N LEU A 926 -35.12 -4.63 12.83
CA LEU A 926 -34.03 -5.58 13.03
C LEU A 926 -33.24 -5.87 11.75
N ILE A 927 -33.85 -5.68 10.57
CA ILE A 927 -33.23 -5.91 9.25
C ILE A 927 -31.93 -5.12 9.10
N TRP A 928 -31.86 -3.93 9.70
CA TRP A 928 -30.71 -3.04 9.58
C TRP A 928 -29.50 -3.50 10.37
N TYR A 929 -29.67 -4.30 11.41
CA TYR A 929 -28.57 -4.73 12.27
C TYR A 929 -27.49 -5.51 11.49
N PRO A 930 -27.82 -6.59 10.76
CA PRO A 930 -26.84 -7.28 9.93
C PRO A 930 -26.36 -6.42 8.76
N LEU A 931 -27.20 -5.54 8.19
CA LEU A 931 -26.76 -4.65 7.09
C LEU A 931 -25.68 -3.66 7.54
N VAL A 932 -25.81 -3.05 8.72
CA VAL A 932 -24.79 -2.14 9.28
C VAL A 932 -23.47 -2.86 9.52
N VAL A 933 -23.51 -4.07 10.10
CA VAL A 933 -22.32 -4.90 10.33
C VAL A 933 -21.69 -5.29 8.98
N LEU A 934 -22.49 -5.69 7.99
CA LEU A 934 -22.02 -6.02 6.64
C LEU A 934 -21.35 -4.81 5.97
N THR A 935 -21.94 -3.62 6.06
CA THR A 935 -21.35 -2.39 5.54
C THR A 935 -20.00 -2.11 6.17
N LEU A 936 -19.86 -2.24 7.49
CA LEU A 936 -18.56 -2.08 8.16
C LEU A 936 -17.52 -3.10 7.69
N MET A 937 -17.93 -4.36 7.47
CA MET A 937 -17.05 -5.39 6.92
C MET A 937 -16.60 -5.08 5.49
N ILE A 938 -17.48 -4.49 4.67
CA ILE A 938 -17.14 -4.01 3.32
C ILE A 938 -16.18 -2.81 3.38
N VAL A 939 -16.47 -1.83 4.24
CA VAL A 939 -15.63 -0.63 4.45
C VAL A 939 -14.24 -1.01 4.96
N ALA A 940 -14.14 -2.03 5.82
CA ALA A 940 -12.87 -2.56 6.31
C ALA A 940 -11.99 -3.19 5.20
N ARG A 941 -12.52 -3.38 3.97
CA ARG A 941 -11.76 -3.86 2.80
C ARG A 941 -11.52 -2.79 1.74
N LEU A 942 -11.75 -1.51 2.05
CA LEU A 942 -11.41 -0.45 1.11
C LEU A 942 -9.88 -0.33 0.94
N SER A 943 -9.43 -0.11 -0.30
CA SER A 943 -8.02 0.17 -0.64
C SER A 943 -7.44 1.42 0.02
N PHE A 944 -8.29 2.18 0.71
CA PHE A 944 -7.92 3.32 1.53
C PHE A 944 -7.05 2.92 2.75
N PHE A 945 -7.30 1.74 3.34
CA PHE A 945 -6.54 1.26 4.51
C PHE A 945 -5.36 0.39 4.10
N ASP A 946 -5.61 -0.56 3.20
CA ASP A 946 -4.62 -1.43 2.59
C ASP A 946 -5.20 -2.08 1.32
N ASN A 947 -4.38 -2.69 0.46
CA ASN A 947 -4.81 -3.29 -0.80
C ASN A 947 -5.50 -4.66 -0.62
N TRP A 948 -6.65 -4.64 0.05
CA TRP A 948 -7.53 -5.80 0.20
C TRP A 948 -8.15 -6.21 -1.13
N THR A 949 -7.84 -7.42 -1.58
CA THR A 949 -8.41 -7.94 -2.82
C THR A 949 -9.80 -8.54 -2.62
N TRP A 950 -10.61 -8.55 -3.68
CA TRP A 950 -11.95 -9.12 -3.68
C TRP A 950 -11.96 -10.46 -4.40
N SER A 951 -12.19 -11.55 -3.65
CA SER A 951 -12.37 -12.87 -4.26
C SER A 951 -13.83 -13.07 -4.69
N PRO A 952 -14.11 -13.81 -5.78
CA PRO A 952 -15.48 -14.11 -6.19
C PRO A 952 -16.28 -14.82 -5.09
N GLY A 953 -15.64 -15.73 -4.34
CA GLY A 953 -16.27 -16.40 -3.20
C GLY A 953 -16.71 -15.45 -2.08
N LEU A 954 -15.91 -14.44 -1.77
CA LEU A 954 -16.24 -13.42 -0.76
C LEU A 954 -17.38 -12.52 -1.23
N LEU A 955 -17.37 -12.10 -2.51
CA LEU A 955 -18.47 -11.35 -3.12
C LEU A 955 -19.78 -12.14 -3.09
N ALA A 956 -19.73 -13.44 -3.40
CA ALA A 956 -20.90 -14.31 -3.33
C ALA A 956 -21.45 -14.41 -1.90
N ILE A 957 -20.60 -14.60 -0.89
CA ILE A 957 -21.01 -14.68 0.52
C ILE A 957 -21.64 -13.36 0.98
N TYR A 958 -21.01 -12.22 0.73
CA TYR A 958 -21.54 -10.91 1.12
C TYR A 958 -22.85 -10.60 0.37
N GLY A 959 -22.92 -10.90 -0.92
CA GLY A 959 -24.12 -10.77 -1.74
C GLY A 959 -25.28 -11.62 -1.22
N ILE A 960 -25.03 -12.89 -0.88
CA ILE A 960 -26.04 -13.78 -0.32
C ILE A 960 -26.54 -13.26 1.04
N ASN A 961 -25.65 -12.79 1.92
CA ASN A 961 -26.04 -12.20 3.21
C ASN A 961 -26.95 -10.98 3.02
N ALA A 962 -26.59 -10.07 2.10
CA ALA A 962 -27.42 -8.92 1.77
C ALA A 962 -28.79 -9.35 1.19
N CYS A 963 -28.79 -10.26 0.22
CA CYS A 963 -30.01 -10.80 -0.39
C CYS A 963 -30.91 -11.49 0.62
N TRP A 964 -30.37 -12.19 1.61
CA TRP A 964 -31.15 -12.87 2.64
C TRP A 964 -31.85 -11.88 3.58
N ALA A 965 -31.14 -10.82 4.00
CA ALA A 965 -31.71 -9.75 4.80
C ALA A 965 -32.86 -9.04 4.06
N VAL A 966 -32.64 -8.67 2.79
CA VAL A 966 -33.64 -8.01 1.94
C VAL A 966 -34.81 -8.94 1.61
N GLY A 967 -34.53 -10.19 1.25
CA GLY A 967 -35.55 -11.21 0.95
C GLY A 967 -36.48 -11.47 2.13
N SER A 968 -35.94 -11.51 3.35
CA SER A 968 -36.74 -11.66 4.58
C SER A 968 -37.66 -10.47 4.80
N ALA A 969 -37.20 -9.25 4.50
CA ALA A 969 -38.02 -8.04 4.55
C ALA A 969 -39.19 -8.09 3.56
N ILE A 970 -38.93 -8.54 2.33
CA ILE A 970 -39.96 -8.71 1.28
C ILE A 970 -41.00 -9.76 1.72
N LEU A 971 -40.56 -10.88 2.32
CA LEU A 971 -41.47 -11.92 2.82
C LEU A 971 -42.37 -11.42 3.95
N LEU A 972 -41.84 -10.63 4.87
CA LEU A 972 -42.61 -10.00 5.94
C LEU A 972 -43.66 -9.04 5.40
N ARG A 973 -43.28 -8.22 4.42
CA ARG A 973 -44.19 -7.28 3.76
C ARG A 973 -45.29 -8.01 2.99
N ARG A 974 -44.95 -9.04 2.21
CA ARG A 974 -45.94 -9.86 1.49
C ARG A 974 -46.94 -10.51 2.45
N ALA A 975 -46.48 -11.01 3.61
CA ALA A 975 -47.37 -11.58 4.62
C ALA A 975 -48.33 -10.52 5.20
N ALA A 976 -47.83 -9.32 5.47
CA ALA A 976 -48.65 -8.21 5.95
C ALA A 976 -49.65 -7.73 4.89
N GLU A 977 -49.23 -7.58 3.62
CA GLU A 977 -50.10 -7.20 2.51
C GLU A 977 -51.21 -8.22 2.28
N GLN A 978 -50.89 -9.52 2.31
CA GLN A 978 -51.90 -10.58 2.23
C GLN A 978 -52.95 -10.50 3.36
N LEU A 979 -52.52 -10.18 4.59
CA LEU A 979 -53.45 -9.94 5.70
C LEU A 979 -54.33 -8.71 5.41
N ARG A 980 -53.74 -7.60 4.93
CA ARG A 980 -54.49 -6.38 4.58
C ARG A 980 -55.57 -6.65 3.54
N ASP A 981 -55.23 -7.37 2.48
CA ASP A 981 -56.14 -7.66 1.37
C ASP A 981 -57.27 -8.61 1.81
N ALA A 982 -56.94 -9.61 2.64
CA ALA A 982 -57.94 -10.51 3.22
C ALA A 982 -58.93 -9.75 4.13
N THR A 983 -58.43 -8.91 5.04
CA THR A 983 -59.27 -8.11 5.93
C THR A 983 -60.12 -7.10 5.15
N LEU A 984 -59.55 -6.40 4.16
CA LEU A 984 -60.30 -5.45 3.33
C LEU A 984 -61.40 -6.16 2.53
N SER A 985 -61.14 -7.35 2.00
CA SER A 985 -62.13 -8.16 1.28
C SER A 985 -63.27 -8.59 2.20
N ASN A 986 -62.97 -9.02 3.43
CA ASN A 986 -63.96 -9.40 4.44
C ASN A 986 -64.81 -8.21 4.89
N LEU A 987 -64.19 -7.04 5.11
CA LEU A 987 -64.91 -5.81 5.46
C LEU A 987 -65.77 -5.29 4.29
N GLN A 988 -65.31 -5.43 3.04
CA GLN A 988 -66.11 -5.10 1.86
C GLN A 988 -67.31 -6.04 1.68
N LEU A 989 -67.14 -7.34 1.90
CA LEU A 989 -68.25 -8.31 1.90
C LEU A 989 -69.26 -8.01 3.01
N SER A 990 -68.78 -7.66 4.20
CA SER A 990 -69.63 -7.26 5.33
C SER A 990 -70.36 -5.94 5.05
N ARG A 991 -69.71 -4.98 4.38
CA ARG A 991 -70.33 -3.75 3.87
C ARG A 991 -71.44 -4.04 2.86
N ILE A 992 -71.27 -5.02 1.97
CA ILE A 992 -72.29 -5.43 0.98
C ILE A 992 -73.48 -6.12 1.66
N ARG A 993 -73.24 -6.95 2.69
CA ARG A 993 -74.30 -7.61 3.48
C ARG A 993 -75.05 -6.65 4.42
N GLY A 994 -74.38 -5.64 4.95
CA GLY A 994 -74.92 -4.67 5.92
C GLY A 994 -75.81 -3.55 5.34
N ARG A 995 -76.42 -3.73 4.16
CA ARG A 995 -77.18 -2.70 3.41
C ARG A 995 -78.32 -2.01 4.18
N ALA A 996 -78.78 -2.56 5.31
CA ALA A 996 -79.97 -2.08 6.03
C ALA A 996 -79.75 -0.86 6.93
N ILE A 997 -78.50 -0.44 7.23
CA ILE A 997 -78.21 0.65 8.20
C ILE A 997 -77.13 1.59 7.66
N GLU A 998 -77.50 2.84 7.33
CA GLU A 998 -76.60 3.85 6.76
C GLU A 998 -75.43 4.21 7.69
N ALA A 999 -75.69 4.26 9.00
CA ALA A 999 -74.65 4.49 10.02
C ALA A 999 -73.57 3.40 10.05
N LYS A 1000 -73.90 2.12 9.81
CA LYS A 1000 -72.90 1.04 9.75
C LYS A 1000 -72.02 1.14 8.51
N ARG A 1001 -72.59 1.61 7.38
CA ARG A 1001 -71.87 1.79 6.13
C ARG A 1001 -70.79 2.87 6.24
N ALA A 1002 -71.10 3.98 6.91
CA ALA A 1002 -70.13 5.04 7.20
C ALA A 1002 -68.96 4.54 8.07
N THR A 1003 -69.24 3.74 9.10
CA THR A 1003 -68.20 3.13 9.96
C THR A 1003 -67.31 2.15 9.19
N PHE A 1004 -67.85 1.37 8.25
CA PHE A 1004 -67.03 0.51 7.39
C PHE A 1004 -66.17 1.32 6.41
N ASP A 1005 -66.69 2.42 5.87
CA ASP A 1005 -65.92 3.30 4.98
C ASP A 1005 -64.77 3.99 5.73
N GLU A 1006 -64.99 4.39 6.99
CA GLU A 1006 -63.95 4.90 7.89
C GLU A 1006 -62.90 3.82 8.20
N LEU A 1007 -63.30 2.60 8.57
CA LEU A 1007 -62.39 1.48 8.85
C LEU A 1007 -61.56 1.08 7.63
N ILE A 1008 -62.20 1.00 6.45
CA ILE A 1008 -61.52 0.70 5.19
C ILE A 1008 -60.52 1.82 4.86
N ALA A 1009 -60.86 3.08 5.10
CA ALA A 1009 -59.95 4.21 4.91
C ALA A 1009 -58.77 4.18 5.91
N GLU A 1010 -59.03 3.89 7.19
CA GLU A 1010 -58.04 3.77 8.26
C GLU A 1010 -57.03 2.65 7.96
N ILE A 1011 -57.52 1.47 7.55
CA ILE A 1011 -56.70 0.31 7.18
C ILE A 1011 -55.91 0.56 5.88
N ARG A 1012 -56.53 1.15 4.86
CA ARG A 1012 -55.83 1.51 3.61
C ARG A 1012 -54.74 2.56 3.84
N GLY A 1013 -55.00 3.51 4.73
CA GLY A 1013 -54.06 4.57 5.12
C GLY A 1013 -52.98 4.15 6.12
N LEU A 1014 -53.02 2.91 6.62
CA LEU A 1014 -52.09 2.44 7.65
C LEU A 1014 -50.66 2.30 7.12
N LYS A 1015 -49.80 3.24 7.52
CA LYS A 1015 -48.37 3.28 7.18
C LYS A 1015 -47.48 2.94 8.39
N LYS A 1016 -47.82 1.87 9.10
CA LYS A 1016 -47.10 1.43 10.32
C LYS A 1016 -46.53 0.02 10.14
N GLY A 1017 -45.33 -0.21 10.69
CA GLY A 1017 -44.67 -1.52 10.63
C GLY A 1017 -44.46 -2.02 9.20
N ALA A 1018 -44.80 -3.28 8.95
CA ALA A 1018 -44.67 -3.91 7.62
C ALA A 1018 -45.65 -3.37 6.57
N PHE A 1019 -46.65 -2.56 6.96
CA PHE A 1019 -47.61 -1.95 6.03
C PHE A 1019 -47.11 -0.65 5.37
N ALA A 1020 -46.02 -0.06 5.88
CA ALA A 1020 -45.42 1.15 5.34
C ALA A 1020 -44.63 0.89 4.04
N PRO A 1021 -44.70 1.79 3.03
CA PRO A 1021 -43.87 1.69 1.83
C PRO A 1021 -42.39 1.72 2.18
N LEU A 1022 -41.58 0.87 1.52
CA LEU A 1022 -40.12 0.85 1.68
C LEU A 1022 -39.50 2.24 1.42
N SER A 1023 -39.97 2.96 0.40
CA SER A 1023 -39.52 4.31 0.04
C SER A 1023 -39.83 5.40 1.07
N GLU A 1024 -40.82 5.18 1.93
CA GLU A 1024 -41.21 6.13 2.99
C GLU A 1024 -40.53 5.83 4.33
N GLN A 1025 -39.73 4.76 4.41
CA GLN A 1025 -38.90 4.53 5.58
C GLN A 1025 -37.79 5.60 5.64
N PRO A 1026 -37.61 6.29 6.78
CA PRO A 1026 -36.70 7.45 6.89
C PRO A 1026 -35.29 7.20 6.37
N PHE A 1027 -34.82 5.96 6.46
CA PHE A 1027 -33.47 5.56 6.07
C PHE A 1027 -33.32 5.22 4.58
N ILE A 1028 -34.34 4.69 3.89
CA ILE A 1028 -34.26 4.46 2.42
C ILE A 1028 -34.16 5.82 1.69
N ARG A 1029 -34.81 6.86 2.21
CA ARG A 1029 -34.53 8.26 1.80
C ARG A 1029 -33.07 8.65 2.08
N ALA A 1030 -32.51 8.31 3.24
CA ALA A 1030 -31.13 8.65 3.58
C ALA A 1030 -30.05 7.89 2.78
N VAL A 1031 -30.36 6.73 2.19
CA VAL A 1031 -29.43 5.96 1.33
C VAL A 1031 -29.60 6.26 -0.15
N LEU A 1032 -30.81 6.61 -0.62
CA LEU A 1032 -31.05 6.99 -2.02
C LEU A 1032 -30.58 8.42 -2.34
N PHE A 1033 -30.53 9.33 -1.36
CA PHE A 1033 -30.14 10.73 -1.59
C PHE A 1033 -28.62 11.01 -1.69
N PRO A 1034 -27.70 10.29 -1.03
CA PRO A 1034 -26.25 10.48 -1.23
C PRO A 1034 -25.75 9.99 -2.60
N GLY A 1035 -26.44 9.02 -3.21
CA GLY A 1035 -26.07 8.47 -4.52
C GLY A 1035 -26.27 9.43 -5.70
N ALA A 1036 -26.96 10.55 -5.50
CA ALA A 1036 -27.19 11.57 -6.54
C ALA A 1036 -26.13 12.69 -6.54
N GLY A 1037 -25.22 12.74 -5.56
CA GLY A 1037 -24.18 13.78 -5.44
C GLY A 1037 -22.76 13.33 -5.81
N LEU A 1038 -22.60 12.12 -6.34
CA LEU A 1038 -21.32 11.52 -6.74
C LEU A 1038 -21.27 11.19 -8.25
N GLY A 1039 -22.01 11.96 -9.05
CA GLY A 1039 -21.92 11.95 -10.52
C GLY A 1039 -20.94 13.01 -11.01
#